data_AF-A0A936SR37-F1
#
_entry.id   AF-A0A936SR37-F1
#
_cell.length_a   1.000
_cell.length_b   1.000
_cell.length_c   1.000
_cell.angle_alpha   90.00
_cell.angle_beta   90.00
_cell.angle_gamma   90.00
#
_symmetry.space_group_name_H-M   'P 1'
#
loop_
_entity.id
_entity.type
_entity.pdbx_description
1 polymer ?
#
loop_
_entity_poly.entity_id
_entity_poly.type
_entity_poly.pdbx_seq_one_letter_code
_entity_poly.pdbx_strand_id
1 'polypeptide(L)'
;MRVRNTSNKMVYALLLVILLIASIGSTQAEAADLPSYIKSIQTNGVPYRMALNPNTNRLYVTTATNVTVIDSVTENVIAEITLPRYESANGVAVNRVTNRFYVSTSNYVEVYDGSTNAWIKTIISQGDDADAIAVNSLTNKIFVAHPAIYNGYVDVIDGGTDTKVARITTGVGAYSLVVDESSDLVYAANTYNSNISVIAGSNNTVISTINVNPGMERIALDSTGNRILVTYPESRSIGVYDASSGNQLPSIAVQSQPKSVLYNPATKHLIVASFEGYSVPAIISYINDGTETSIYSPYNSYYHDILVNQSNNRVYIANGRTGTVEVIQDTASVPAPTKYAIKGHVSNAQGNPLANVTISAGLNITTSTDNFGNYSLPVFPGNYTLIALLSNYNFLPKQRDVSITNGEIQGQDFTGSVVQTLDYIALGDSVAAGHGLTDNAKSDPDFPCRRSPNYSYPGQLTGIMTARGWSITNFVQLACSGATSKKPDWNWLKQQGDYHPDKWFTNQVDEALKFLKGSSHKNGRPVLVTVTLGADDFPWTSPLAICGLLNQQTDGKFKKNTDGIISQLVKNLNPQVKRLLSGSKDVSIVFTGYYNPFNKRSVIFQAIRFPTDPLAVACIADGTRRSDDQMYQRTEYIVNQINLALAADVVAANSRLGQIGYGRLTFAGDIKNNFIGHEAAGKQQASDIKGECGYTFLPVTDSTQPTSYTWVQYPSDNDSYSMPSQAKALAPYSTVTDPNKWRGDCFHPNRTGSYQIALSVDKAALRVNR
;
A
#
# COMPACT_ATOMS: atom_id res chain seq x y z
N MET A 1 25.36 -79.99 -66.12
CA MET A 1 24.74 -78.66 -66.35
C MET A 1 23.46 -78.62 -65.53
N ARG A 2 23.37 -77.93 -64.38
CA ARG A 2 23.19 -76.46 -64.20
C ARG A 2 22.00 -75.96 -65.04
N VAL A 3 20.93 -75.33 -64.54
CA VAL A 3 20.62 -74.68 -63.25
C VAL A 3 19.10 -74.79 -63.04
N ARG A 4 18.63 -75.20 -61.84
CA ARG A 4 17.23 -75.01 -61.43
C ARG A 4 17.08 -73.64 -60.79
N ASN A 5 16.14 -72.87 -61.32
CA ASN A 5 15.93 -71.44 -61.11
C ASN A 5 15.29 -71.16 -59.73
N THR A 6 16.10 -70.78 -58.74
CA THR A 6 15.68 -70.43 -57.37
C THR A 6 15.40 -68.93 -57.17
N SER A 7 15.28 -68.14 -58.24
CA SER A 7 15.34 -66.68 -58.15
C SER A 7 14.02 -65.95 -57.86
N ASN A 8 12.86 -66.62 -57.85
CA ASN A 8 11.57 -65.91 -57.72
C ASN A 8 10.84 -66.09 -56.38
N LYS A 9 11.25 -67.03 -55.51
CA LYS A 9 10.65 -67.15 -54.15
C LYS A 9 11.39 -66.33 -53.09
N MET A 10 12.68 -66.02 -53.31
CA MET A 10 13.44 -65.11 -52.44
C MET A 10 13.10 -63.64 -52.65
N VAL A 11 12.70 -63.23 -53.86
CA VAL A 11 12.39 -61.82 -54.17
C VAL A 11 11.04 -61.40 -53.56
N TYR A 12 10.02 -62.26 -53.60
CA TYR A 12 8.74 -61.97 -52.92
C TYR A 12 8.81 -62.09 -51.39
N ALA A 13 9.66 -62.98 -50.86
CA ALA A 13 9.89 -63.07 -49.42
C ALA A 13 10.72 -61.89 -48.87
N LEU A 14 11.69 -61.36 -49.63
CA LEU A 14 12.41 -60.13 -49.26
C LEU A 14 11.52 -58.88 -49.35
N LEU A 15 10.65 -58.77 -50.37
CA LEU A 15 9.72 -57.64 -50.51
C LEU A 15 8.65 -57.60 -49.41
N LEU A 16 8.15 -58.76 -48.95
CA LEU A 16 7.20 -58.83 -47.83
C LEU A 16 7.87 -58.58 -46.47
N VAL A 17 9.13 -58.96 -46.27
CA VAL A 17 9.88 -58.64 -45.03
C VAL A 17 10.30 -57.17 -44.99
N ILE A 18 10.61 -56.54 -46.14
CA ILE A 18 10.88 -55.09 -46.20
C ILE A 18 9.59 -54.26 -46.00
N LEU A 19 8.42 -54.76 -46.44
CA LEU A 19 7.11 -54.12 -46.17
C LEU A 19 6.55 -54.39 -44.76
N LEU A 20 7.01 -55.44 -44.05
CA LEU A 20 6.67 -55.70 -42.64
C LEU A 20 7.65 -55.08 -41.63
N ILE A 21 8.90 -54.79 -42.04
CA ILE A 21 9.84 -53.98 -41.22
C ILE A 21 9.52 -52.48 -41.33
N ALA A 22 8.79 -52.04 -42.36
CA ALA A 22 8.27 -50.68 -42.47
C ALA A 22 6.99 -50.42 -41.63
N SER A 23 6.44 -51.42 -40.92
CA SER A 23 5.25 -51.28 -40.08
C SER A 23 5.46 -51.66 -38.60
N ILE A 24 6.71 -51.90 -38.18
CA ILE A 24 7.08 -51.99 -36.76
C ILE A 24 8.07 -50.86 -36.48
N GLY A 25 7.55 -49.78 -35.89
CA GLY A 25 8.37 -48.71 -35.35
C GLY A 25 8.82 -47.65 -36.35
N SER A 26 7.93 -47.17 -37.22
CA SER A 26 7.97 -45.72 -37.47
C SER A 26 7.41 -45.07 -36.20
N THR A 27 8.25 -44.87 -35.19
CA THR A 27 8.10 -43.64 -34.43
C THR A 27 8.14 -42.57 -35.51
N GLN A 28 7.00 -41.95 -35.80
CA GLN A 28 7.07 -40.59 -36.28
C GLN A 28 8.01 -39.95 -35.29
N ALA A 29 9.23 -39.60 -35.71
CA ALA A 29 9.91 -38.52 -35.03
C ALA A 29 8.85 -37.42 -35.09
N GLU A 30 8.23 -37.12 -33.95
CA GLU A 30 7.46 -35.90 -33.81
C GLU A 30 8.37 -34.84 -34.44
N ALA A 31 7.90 -34.23 -35.53
CA ALA A 31 8.64 -33.15 -36.13
C ALA A 31 8.98 -32.22 -34.97
N ALA A 32 10.28 -32.02 -34.70
CA ALA A 32 10.68 -31.14 -33.61
C ALA A 32 9.91 -29.84 -33.81
N ASP A 33 9.08 -29.44 -32.84
CA ASP A 33 8.35 -28.18 -32.90
C ASP A 33 9.39 -27.08 -32.77
N LEU A 34 10.01 -26.74 -33.90
CA LEU A 34 10.98 -25.68 -34.00
C LEU A 34 10.25 -24.36 -33.71
N PRO A 35 10.93 -23.41 -33.06
CA PRO A 35 10.42 -22.06 -32.91
C PRO A 35 9.87 -21.53 -34.25
N SER A 36 8.69 -20.89 -34.21
CA SER A 36 7.95 -20.54 -35.43
C SER A 36 7.47 -19.10 -35.41
N TYR A 37 7.71 -18.40 -36.52
CA TYR A 37 7.21 -17.04 -36.73
C TYR A 37 5.68 -17.06 -36.83
N ILE A 38 5.02 -16.21 -36.05
CA ILE A 38 3.56 -16.12 -36.00
C ILE A 38 3.09 -14.97 -36.88
N LYS A 39 3.47 -13.74 -36.52
CA LYS A 39 3.03 -12.52 -37.22
C LYS A 39 3.87 -11.30 -36.84
N SER A 40 3.62 -10.19 -37.53
CA SER A 40 4.07 -8.86 -37.13
C SER A 40 2.87 -7.99 -36.74
N ILE A 41 3.06 -7.15 -35.72
CA ILE A 41 2.07 -6.18 -35.23
C ILE A 41 2.59 -4.79 -35.55
N GLN A 42 1.83 -4.00 -36.29
CA GLN A 42 2.22 -2.62 -36.63
C GLN A 42 2.10 -1.71 -35.40
N THR A 43 3.14 -0.94 -35.12
CA THR A 43 3.12 0.12 -34.10
C THR A 43 2.95 1.50 -34.73
N ASN A 44 2.49 2.48 -33.95
CA ASN A 44 2.41 3.86 -34.39
C ASN A 44 3.76 4.59 -34.22
N GLY A 45 4.76 4.17 -34.98
CA GLY A 45 6.13 4.69 -34.92
C GLY A 45 7.17 3.58 -34.86
N VAL A 46 8.43 3.99 -34.66
CA VAL A 46 9.59 3.09 -34.55
C VAL A 46 9.64 2.53 -33.13
N PRO A 47 9.42 1.22 -32.91
CA PRO A 47 9.45 0.63 -31.57
C PRO A 47 10.88 0.52 -31.06
N TYR A 48 11.10 0.85 -29.78
CA TYR A 48 12.43 0.87 -29.18
C TYR A 48 12.56 -0.11 -28.00
N ARG A 49 11.81 0.09 -26.91
CA ARG A 49 11.83 -0.78 -25.71
C ARG A 49 10.45 -1.32 -25.43
N MET A 50 10.41 -2.48 -24.78
CA MET A 50 9.17 -3.16 -24.46
C MET A 50 9.13 -3.62 -23.00
N ALA A 51 7.93 -3.59 -22.41
CA ALA A 51 7.70 -4.17 -21.09
C ALA A 51 6.32 -4.86 -21.06
N LEU A 52 6.30 -6.08 -20.53
CA LEU A 52 5.08 -6.87 -20.38
C LEU A 52 4.59 -6.83 -18.94
N ASN A 53 3.31 -6.51 -18.75
CA ASN A 53 2.60 -6.79 -17.52
C ASN A 53 1.89 -8.15 -17.63
N PRO A 54 2.43 -9.24 -17.07
CA PRO A 54 1.81 -10.56 -17.19
C PRO A 54 0.50 -10.69 -16.40
N ASN A 55 0.24 -9.81 -15.43
CA ASN A 55 -1.01 -9.84 -14.64
C ASN A 55 -2.20 -9.28 -15.42
N THR A 56 -1.95 -8.38 -16.37
CA THR A 56 -2.98 -7.73 -17.19
C THR A 56 -2.87 -8.07 -18.67
N ASN A 57 -1.89 -8.90 -19.06
CA ASN A 57 -1.56 -9.24 -20.44
C ASN A 57 -1.26 -8.02 -21.33
N ARG A 58 -0.83 -6.89 -20.76
CA ARG A 58 -0.51 -5.67 -21.52
C ARG A 58 0.98 -5.60 -21.84
N LEU A 59 1.30 -5.55 -23.12
CA LEU A 59 2.62 -5.27 -23.64
C LEU A 59 2.70 -3.77 -23.99
N TYR A 60 3.55 -3.04 -23.30
CA TYR A 60 3.82 -1.63 -23.55
C TYR A 60 5.07 -1.52 -24.44
N VAL A 61 4.98 -0.74 -25.51
CA VAL A 61 6.04 -0.56 -26.48
C VAL A 61 6.31 0.93 -26.62
N THR A 62 7.49 1.39 -26.22
CA THR A 62 7.89 2.77 -26.52
C THR A 62 8.13 2.90 -28.00
N THR A 63 7.59 3.96 -28.57
CA THR A 63 7.95 4.45 -29.89
C THR A 63 8.55 5.85 -29.73
N ALA A 64 9.29 6.33 -30.72
CA ALA A 64 9.99 7.61 -30.65
C ALA A 64 9.15 8.83 -30.16
N THR A 65 7.81 8.77 -30.17
CA THR A 65 6.92 9.85 -29.68
C THR A 65 5.74 9.41 -28.81
N ASN A 66 5.50 8.10 -28.62
CA ASN A 66 4.33 7.58 -27.90
C ASN A 66 4.61 6.20 -27.26
N VAL A 67 3.60 5.64 -26.59
CA VAL A 67 3.61 4.23 -26.17
C VAL A 67 2.44 3.50 -26.84
N THR A 68 2.76 2.50 -27.65
CA THR A 68 1.77 1.57 -28.20
C THR A 68 1.50 0.47 -27.16
N VAL A 69 0.22 0.20 -26.87
CA VAL A 69 -0.20 -0.86 -25.95
C VAL A 69 -0.81 -2.00 -26.75
N ILE A 70 -0.25 -3.18 -26.59
CA ILE A 70 -0.68 -4.42 -27.26
C ILE A 70 -1.24 -5.37 -26.20
N ASP A 71 -2.38 -5.97 -26.49
CA ASP A 71 -2.89 -7.11 -25.72
C ASP A 71 -2.08 -8.36 -26.12
N SER A 72 -1.36 -8.96 -25.19
CA SER A 72 -0.45 -10.09 -25.46
C SER A 72 -1.16 -11.44 -25.66
N VAL A 73 -2.48 -11.52 -25.46
CA VAL A 73 -3.27 -12.74 -25.70
C VAL A 73 -3.86 -12.71 -27.10
N THR A 74 -4.52 -11.62 -27.46
CA THR A 74 -5.11 -11.39 -28.78
C THR A 74 -4.10 -10.87 -29.79
N GLU A 75 -2.97 -10.36 -29.30
CA GLU A 75 -1.86 -9.80 -30.08
C GLU A 75 -2.34 -8.66 -31.00
N ASN A 76 -3.21 -7.81 -30.47
CA ASN A 76 -3.75 -6.63 -31.14
C ASN A 76 -3.34 -5.36 -30.40
N VAL A 77 -3.14 -4.26 -31.15
CA VAL A 77 -3.00 -2.93 -30.55
C VAL A 77 -4.33 -2.53 -29.93
N ILE A 78 -4.31 -2.15 -28.65
CA ILE A 78 -5.50 -1.78 -27.87
C ILE A 78 -5.48 -0.31 -27.40
N ALA A 79 -4.33 0.36 -27.43
CA ALA A 79 -4.24 1.79 -27.16
C ALA A 79 -2.95 2.39 -27.73
N GLU A 80 -2.99 3.70 -27.94
CA GLU A 80 -1.82 4.55 -28.24
C GLU A 80 -1.79 5.68 -27.21
N ILE A 81 -0.66 5.85 -26.53
CA ILE A 81 -0.53 6.80 -25.42
C ILE A 81 0.45 7.90 -25.82
N THR A 82 -0.06 9.11 -25.98
CA THR A 82 0.78 10.29 -26.23
C THR A 82 1.46 10.73 -24.93
N LEU A 83 2.75 11.01 -24.99
CA LEU A 83 3.49 11.57 -23.86
C LEU A 83 3.08 13.03 -23.61
N PRO A 84 2.93 13.48 -22.34
CA PRO A 84 2.41 14.81 -22.00
C PRO A 84 3.27 15.98 -22.50
N ARG A 85 4.54 15.72 -22.81
CA ARG A 85 5.52 16.74 -23.23
C ARG A 85 6.04 16.55 -24.66
N TYR A 86 5.49 15.58 -25.41
CA TYR A 86 5.94 15.23 -26.76
C TYR A 86 7.45 14.93 -26.87
N GLU A 87 8.03 14.40 -25.79
CA GLU A 87 9.44 14.00 -25.77
C GLU A 87 9.64 12.59 -26.34
N SER A 88 10.90 12.22 -26.59
CA SER A 88 11.21 10.88 -27.06
C SER A 88 11.06 9.85 -25.94
N ALA A 89 10.25 8.82 -26.19
CA ALA A 89 10.12 7.69 -25.28
C ALA A 89 11.29 6.73 -25.50
N ASN A 90 12.14 6.58 -24.49
CA ASN A 90 13.31 5.70 -24.56
C ASN A 90 12.94 4.32 -24.00
N GLY A 91 13.08 4.13 -22.68
CA GLY A 91 12.66 2.93 -21.96
C GLY A 91 11.21 2.91 -21.48
N VAL A 92 10.69 1.71 -21.26
CA VAL A 92 9.46 1.44 -20.49
C VAL A 92 9.69 0.28 -19.53
N ALA A 93 9.12 0.37 -18.33
CA ALA A 93 9.12 -0.72 -17.36
C ALA A 93 7.80 -0.74 -16.58
N VAL A 94 7.43 -1.92 -16.07
CA VAL A 94 6.15 -2.17 -15.41
C VAL A 94 6.38 -2.58 -13.96
N ASN A 95 5.61 -2.01 -13.04
CA ASN A 95 5.39 -2.61 -11.72
C ASN A 95 4.14 -3.47 -11.77
N ARG A 96 4.32 -4.80 -11.77
CA ARG A 96 3.21 -5.77 -11.87
C ARG A 96 2.36 -5.85 -10.60
N VAL A 97 2.88 -5.41 -9.45
CA VAL A 97 2.18 -5.42 -8.16
C VAL A 97 1.24 -4.22 -8.04
N THR A 98 1.72 -3.02 -8.40
CA THR A 98 0.90 -1.79 -8.36
C THR A 98 0.11 -1.54 -9.64
N ASN A 99 0.34 -2.35 -10.68
CA ASN A 99 -0.22 -2.19 -12.02
C ASN A 99 0.03 -0.78 -12.59
N ARG A 100 1.26 -0.27 -12.41
CA ARG A 100 1.74 0.97 -13.01
C ARG A 100 2.82 0.68 -14.03
N PHE A 101 2.97 1.56 -15.00
CA PHE A 101 4.13 1.54 -15.90
C PHE A 101 4.78 2.91 -15.95
N TYR A 102 6.07 2.89 -16.23
CA TYR A 102 6.98 4.02 -16.16
C TYR A 102 7.68 4.14 -17.49
N VAL A 103 7.70 5.34 -18.05
CA VAL A 103 8.35 5.63 -19.33
C VAL A 103 9.45 6.64 -19.08
N SER A 104 10.70 6.29 -19.39
CA SER A 104 11.81 7.23 -19.34
C SER A 104 11.89 8.04 -20.64
N THR A 105 12.04 9.35 -20.50
CA THR A 105 12.34 10.29 -21.58
C THR A 105 13.71 10.91 -21.32
N SER A 106 14.18 11.82 -22.20
CA SER A 106 15.48 12.47 -22.04
C SER A 106 15.71 13.09 -20.65
N ASN A 107 14.68 13.70 -20.03
CA ASN A 107 14.80 14.42 -18.76
C ASN A 107 13.83 13.95 -17.65
N TYR A 108 12.89 13.07 -18.00
CA TYR A 108 11.78 12.74 -17.12
C TYR A 108 11.51 11.24 -17.04
N VAL A 109 10.78 10.86 -16.01
CA VAL A 109 10.03 9.61 -15.96
C VAL A 109 8.56 9.95 -15.88
N GLU A 110 7.80 9.51 -16.87
CA GLU A 110 6.35 9.65 -16.90
C GLU A 110 5.71 8.40 -16.29
N VAL A 111 4.83 8.62 -15.31
CA VAL A 111 4.15 7.57 -14.56
C VAL A 111 2.72 7.44 -15.04
N TYR A 112 2.28 6.21 -15.29
CA TYR A 112 0.96 5.91 -15.81
C TYR A 112 0.26 4.82 -15.01
N ASP A 113 -1.07 4.93 -14.93
CA ASP A 113 -1.95 3.89 -14.41
C ASP A 113 -2.14 2.80 -15.47
N GLY A 114 -1.78 1.55 -15.15
CA GLY A 114 -1.85 0.44 -16.11
C GLY A 114 -3.26 -0.10 -16.35
N SER A 115 -4.26 0.29 -15.55
CA SER A 115 -5.65 -0.12 -15.76
C SER A 115 -6.36 0.80 -16.76
N THR A 116 -6.09 2.10 -16.68
CA THR A 116 -6.74 3.15 -17.47
C THR A 116 -5.85 3.73 -18.57
N ASN A 117 -4.55 3.44 -18.56
CA ASN A 117 -3.53 4.11 -19.37
C ASN A 117 -3.41 5.63 -19.12
N ALA A 118 -4.02 6.14 -18.04
CA ALA A 118 -4.00 7.55 -17.73
C ALA A 118 -2.63 7.98 -17.18
N TRP A 119 -2.17 9.15 -17.61
CA TRP A 119 -0.99 9.81 -17.03
C TRP A 119 -1.29 10.20 -15.57
N ILE A 120 -0.37 9.85 -14.67
CA ILE A 120 -0.45 10.17 -13.25
C ILE A 120 0.41 11.39 -12.94
N LYS A 121 1.70 11.34 -13.31
CA LYS A 121 2.68 12.35 -12.89
C LYS A 121 3.98 12.26 -13.71
N THR A 122 4.66 13.39 -13.84
CA THR A 122 6.04 13.50 -14.31
C THR A 122 7.02 13.57 -13.12
N ILE A 123 8.07 12.75 -13.13
CA ILE A 123 9.18 12.80 -12.18
C ILE A 123 10.41 13.37 -12.90
N ILE A 124 11.12 14.30 -12.25
CA ILE A 124 12.32 14.92 -12.82
C ILE A 124 13.52 13.98 -12.60
N SER A 125 14.04 13.41 -13.69
CA SER A 125 15.26 12.62 -13.69
C SER A 125 16.41 13.49 -14.18
N GLN A 126 16.91 14.37 -13.31
CA GLN A 126 17.86 15.43 -13.69
C GLN A 126 19.13 14.88 -14.37
N GLY A 127 19.21 15.01 -15.68
CA GLY A 127 20.46 14.99 -16.46
C GLY A 127 20.30 14.28 -17.79
N ASP A 128 21.21 14.60 -18.70
CA ASP A 128 21.04 14.34 -20.12
C ASP A 128 20.88 12.84 -20.41
N ASP A 129 19.79 12.52 -21.13
CA ASP A 129 19.59 11.29 -21.89
C ASP A 129 19.25 10.02 -21.06
N ALA A 130 18.22 10.09 -20.21
CA ALA A 130 17.71 8.88 -19.54
C ALA A 130 17.28 7.83 -20.59
N ASP A 131 17.87 6.63 -20.56
CA ASP A 131 17.65 5.61 -21.61
C ASP A 131 16.94 4.37 -21.06
N ALA A 132 17.66 3.52 -20.31
CA ALA A 132 17.10 2.30 -19.76
C ALA A 132 16.36 2.58 -18.44
N ILE A 133 15.21 1.92 -18.27
CA ILE A 133 14.43 1.94 -17.04
C ILE A 133 14.08 0.50 -16.65
N ALA A 134 14.15 0.18 -15.36
CA ALA A 134 13.80 -1.13 -14.83
C ALA A 134 13.09 -0.97 -13.48
N VAL A 135 12.27 -1.95 -13.10
CA VAL A 135 11.45 -1.91 -11.89
C VAL A 135 11.72 -3.16 -11.07
N ASN A 136 11.93 -3.00 -9.76
CA ASN A 136 11.73 -4.08 -8.80
C ASN A 136 10.30 -3.97 -8.23
N SER A 137 9.41 -4.85 -8.70
CA SER A 137 7.99 -4.83 -8.32
C SER A 137 7.77 -5.28 -6.87
N LEU A 138 8.70 -6.06 -6.29
CA LEU A 138 8.61 -6.54 -4.91
C LEU A 138 8.95 -5.44 -3.90
N THR A 139 9.92 -4.58 -4.23
CA THR A 139 10.33 -3.45 -3.36
C THR A 139 9.69 -2.12 -3.76
N ASN A 140 8.95 -2.11 -4.87
CA ASN A 140 8.36 -0.91 -5.46
C ASN A 140 9.40 0.19 -5.74
N LYS A 141 10.59 -0.21 -6.24
CA LYS A 141 11.66 0.70 -6.65
C LYS A 141 11.82 0.72 -8.16
N ILE A 142 12.07 1.90 -8.70
CA ILE A 142 12.28 2.13 -10.13
C ILE A 142 13.70 2.67 -10.30
N PHE A 143 14.44 2.08 -11.24
CA PHE A 143 15.83 2.40 -11.53
C PHE A 143 15.92 2.95 -12.95
N VAL A 144 16.52 4.12 -13.09
CA VAL A 144 16.60 4.84 -14.37
C VAL A 144 18.06 5.10 -14.67
N ALA A 145 18.58 4.53 -15.75
CA ALA A 145 19.97 4.72 -16.14
C ALA A 145 20.15 5.94 -17.03
N HIS A 146 21.21 6.67 -16.73
CA HIS A 146 21.70 7.80 -17.49
C HIS A 146 23.11 7.46 -17.99
N PRO A 147 23.28 7.18 -19.29
CA PRO A 147 24.51 6.67 -19.84
C PRO A 147 25.65 7.69 -19.87
N ALA A 148 25.34 9.00 -19.96
CA ALA A 148 26.23 10.17 -19.89
C ALA A 148 27.73 9.94 -20.19
N ILE A 149 28.26 10.59 -21.21
CA ILE A 149 29.62 10.39 -21.80
C ILE A 149 30.78 10.55 -20.79
N TYR A 150 30.60 11.26 -19.68
CA TYR A 150 31.66 11.50 -18.68
C TYR A 150 31.44 10.81 -17.34
N ASN A 151 30.19 10.60 -16.92
CA ASN A 151 29.84 10.00 -15.63
C ASN A 151 28.45 9.36 -15.71
N GLY A 152 28.39 8.04 -15.88
CA GLY A 152 27.12 7.32 -15.84
C GLY A 152 26.55 7.23 -14.42
N TYR A 153 25.23 7.25 -14.31
CA TYR A 153 24.55 7.06 -13.03
C TYR A 153 23.18 6.42 -13.20
N VAL A 154 22.66 5.88 -12.10
CA VAL A 154 21.31 5.33 -11.99
C VAL A 154 20.53 6.13 -10.94
N ASP A 155 19.44 6.78 -11.34
CA ASP A 155 18.49 7.39 -10.40
C ASP A 155 17.56 6.30 -9.84
N VAL A 156 17.27 6.37 -8.54
CA VAL A 156 16.33 5.47 -7.86
C VAL A 156 15.11 6.27 -7.45
N ILE A 157 13.95 5.81 -7.89
CA ILE A 157 12.64 6.37 -7.59
C ILE A 157 11.90 5.40 -6.68
N ASP A 158 11.33 5.92 -5.59
CA ASP A 158 10.38 5.20 -4.75
C ASP A 158 8.99 5.26 -5.41
N GLY A 159 8.45 4.10 -5.78
CA GLY A 159 7.18 3.99 -6.50
C GLY A 159 5.94 4.14 -5.61
N GLY A 160 6.10 4.25 -4.28
CA GLY A 160 4.99 4.55 -3.36
C GLY A 160 4.71 6.04 -3.29
N THR A 161 5.78 6.84 -3.35
CA THR A 161 5.74 8.31 -3.30
C THR A 161 5.89 8.97 -4.67
N ASP A 162 6.33 8.22 -5.69
CA ASP A 162 6.72 8.71 -7.01
C ASP A 162 7.73 9.87 -6.89
N THR A 163 8.77 9.66 -6.07
CA THR A 163 9.85 10.62 -5.84
C THR A 163 11.22 9.96 -5.99
N LYS A 164 12.19 10.72 -6.51
CA LYS A 164 13.58 10.28 -6.56
C LYS A 164 14.17 10.28 -5.15
N VAL A 165 14.68 9.13 -4.73
CA VAL A 165 15.24 8.90 -3.38
C VAL A 165 16.75 8.72 -3.36
N ALA A 166 17.37 8.38 -4.50
CA ALA A 166 18.82 8.26 -4.60
C ALA A 166 19.33 8.51 -6.03
N ARG A 167 20.62 8.80 -6.12
CA ARG A 167 21.42 8.79 -7.34
C ARG A 167 22.67 7.97 -7.08
N ILE A 168 22.88 6.94 -7.89
CA ILE A 168 23.97 5.98 -7.75
C ILE A 168 24.94 6.19 -8.90
N THR A 169 26.18 6.57 -8.60
CA THR A 169 27.23 6.63 -9.63
C THR A 169 27.58 5.23 -10.09
N THR A 170 27.63 5.04 -11.41
CA THR A 170 28.05 3.79 -12.07
C THR A 170 29.28 4.05 -12.94
N GLY A 171 29.62 3.13 -13.85
CA GLY A 171 30.55 3.42 -14.94
C GLY A 171 29.91 4.23 -16.06
N VAL A 172 30.71 4.70 -17.01
CA VAL A 172 30.28 5.47 -18.19
C VAL A 172 29.56 4.55 -19.19
N GLY A 173 28.45 5.04 -19.78
CA GLY A 173 27.67 4.32 -20.78
C GLY A 173 26.66 3.33 -20.19
N ALA A 174 25.98 3.66 -19.09
CA ALA A 174 24.90 2.85 -18.52
C ALA A 174 23.66 2.75 -19.45
N TYR A 175 23.71 1.95 -20.51
CA TYR A 175 22.66 1.83 -21.53
C TYR A 175 21.69 0.65 -21.33
N SER A 176 21.96 -0.22 -20.36
CA SER A 176 21.11 -1.40 -20.11
C SER A 176 21.03 -1.68 -18.61
N LEU A 177 19.81 -1.93 -18.14
CA LEU A 177 19.49 -2.29 -16.77
C LEU A 177 18.72 -3.60 -16.75
N VAL A 178 19.10 -4.51 -15.86
CA VAL A 178 18.28 -5.68 -15.51
C VAL A 178 18.19 -5.81 -14.00
N VAL A 179 17.02 -6.22 -13.51
CA VAL A 179 16.73 -6.36 -12.09
C VAL A 179 16.50 -7.83 -11.78
N ASP A 180 17.20 -8.34 -10.78
CA ASP A 180 16.84 -9.57 -10.11
C ASP A 180 15.95 -9.22 -8.91
N GLU A 181 14.63 -9.32 -9.11
CA GLU A 181 13.66 -8.99 -8.03
C GLU A 181 13.87 -9.87 -6.79
N SER A 182 14.35 -11.11 -6.95
CA SER A 182 14.46 -12.10 -5.88
C SER A 182 15.60 -11.80 -4.91
N SER A 183 16.73 -11.30 -5.42
CA SER A 183 17.90 -10.92 -4.63
C SER A 183 17.95 -9.41 -4.35
N ASP A 184 17.00 -8.64 -4.88
CA ASP A 184 17.00 -7.17 -4.85
C ASP A 184 18.31 -6.58 -5.37
N LEU A 185 18.81 -7.14 -6.47
CA LEU A 185 20.01 -6.68 -7.16
C LEU A 185 19.66 -6.07 -8.52
N VAL A 186 20.39 -5.02 -8.88
CA VAL A 186 20.28 -4.37 -10.18
C VAL A 186 21.64 -4.38 -10.87
N TYR A 187 21.66 -4.79 -12.12
CA TYR A 187 22.87 -4.85 -12.93
C TYR A 187 22.81 -3.74 -13.97
N ALA A 188 23.80 -2.85 -13.98
CA ALA A 188 23.91 -1.75 -14.91
C ALA A 188 25.10 -1.94 -15.84
N ALA A 189 24.85 -2.12 -17.13
CA ALA A 189 25.89 -2.33 -18.13
C ALA A 189 26.50 -0.99 -18.57
N ASN A 190 27.75 -0.76 -18.21
CA ASN A 190 28.48 0.45 -18.55
C ASN A 190 29.30 0.20 -19.84
N THR A 191 28.66 0.38 -21.00
CA THR A 191 29.18 -0.11 -22.28
C THR A 191 30.50 0.56 -22.67
N TYR A 192 30.70 1.84 -22.34
CA TYR A 192 31.94 2.56 -22.62
C TYR A 192 33.07 2.19 -21.65
N ASN A 193 32.74 1.78 -20.41
CA ASN A 193 33.71 1.30 -19.42
C ASN A 193 34.03 -0.20 -19.51
N SER A 194 33.30 -0.96 -20.33
CA SER A 194 33.45 -2.42 -20.43
C SER A 194 33.29 -3.16 -19.09
N ASN A 195 32.36 -2.72 -18.25
CA ASN A 195 32.02 -3.41 -17.00
C ASN A 195 30.53 -3.30 -16.64
N ILE A 196 30.10 -4.07 -15.63
CA ILE A 196 28.73 -4.08 -15.11
C ILE A 196 28.79 -3.67 -13.64
N SER A 197 28.05 -2.63 -13.27
CA SER A 197 27.87 -2.27 -11.85
C SER A 197 26.80 -3.17 -11.23
N VAL A 198 27.10 -3.82 -10.12
CA VAL A 198 26.13 -4.58 -9.32
C VAL A 198 25.66 -3.69 -8.18
N ILE A 199 24.38 -3.33 -8.21
CA ILE A 199 23.76 -2.40 -7.28
C ILE A 199 22.85 -3.18 -6.33
N ALA A 200 23.04 -2.99 -5.03
CA ALA A 200 22.10 -3.48 -4.03
C ALA A 200 20.90 -2.54 -3.94
N GLY A 201 19.72 -3.04 -4.31
CA GLY A 201 18.46 -2.31 -4.22
C GLY A 201 18.12 -1.93 -2.78
N SER A 202 18.50 -2.73 -1.80
CA SER A 202 18.14 -2.51 -0.38
C SER A 202 18.70 -1.21 0.19
N ASN A 203 19.94 -0.85 -0.16
CA ASN A 203 20.65 0.34 0.34
C ASN A 203 21.05 1.33 -0.77
N ASN A 204 20.70 1.07 -2.03
CA ASN A 204 20.99 1.90 -3.19
C ASN A 204 22.51 2.17 -3.37
N THR A 205 23.35 1.15 -3.26
CA THR A 205 24.81 1.27 -3.45
C THR A 205 25.36 0.27 -4.44
N VAL A 206 26.44 0.62 -5.15
CA VAL A 206 27.23 -0.34 -5.93
C VAL A 206 28.01 -1.21 -4.94
N ILE A 207 27.75 -2.52 -4.96
CA ILE A 207 28.38 -3.49 -4.06
C ILE A 207 29.47 -4.32 -4.75
N SER A 208 29.47 -4.37 -6.08
CA SER A 208 30.47 -5.07 -6.88
C SER A 208 30.53 -4.50 -8.29
N THR A 209 31.61 -4.78 -9.01
CA THR A 209 31.77 -4.46 -10.43
C THR A 209 32.31 -5.69 -11.15
N ILE A 210 31.63 -6.10 -12.21
CA ILE A 210 32.01 -7.25 -13.04
C ILE A 210 32.69 -6.70 -14.29
N ASN A 211 33.97 -6.99 -14.47
CA ASN A 211 34.68 -6.64 -15.69
C ASN A 211 34.26 -7.60 -16.81
N VAL A 212 34.01 -7.05 -17.99
CA VAL A 212 33.61 -7.83 -19.16
C VAL A 212 34.46 -7.42 -20.36
N ASN A 213 34.38 -8.19 -21.44
CA ASN A 213 35.12 -7.84 -22.66
C ASN A 213 34.64 -6.51 -23.28
N PRO A 214 35.52 -5.75 -23.94
CA PRO A 214 35.13 -4.56 -24.70
C PRO A 214 34.13 -4.86 -25.82
N GLY A 215 33.33 -3.85 -26.18
CA GLY A 215 32.35 -3.96 -27.26
C GLY A 215 31.04 -4.62 -26.85
N MET A 216 30.68 -4.59 -25.55
CA MET A 216 29.34 -5.02 -25.11
C MET A 216 28.24 -4.06 -25.59
N GLU A 217 27.01 -4.55 -25.76
CA GLU A 217 25.87 -3.68 -26.11
C GLU A 217 24.66 -3.80 -25.15
N ARG A 218 24.29 -5.02 -24.75
CA ARG A 218 23.16 -5.31 -23.84
C ARG A 218 23.51 -6.41 -22.86
N ILE A 219 22.76 -6.43 -21.75
CA ILE A 219 22.79 -7.53 -20.78
C ILE A 219 21.40 -8.13 -20.59
N ALA A 220 21.36 -9.41 -20.24
CA ALA A 220 20.16 -10.11 -19.81
C ALA A 220 20.48 -10.99 -18.60
N LEU A 221 19.47 -11.29 -17.80
CA LEU A 221 19.61 -12.16 -16.63
C LEU A 221 18.98 -13.53 -16.91
N ASP A 222 19.75 -14.58 -16.67
CA ASP A 222 19.21 -15.91 -16.39
C ASP A 222 19.21 -16.12 -14.88
N SER A 223 18.08 -15.81 -14.24
CA SER A 223 17.92 -15.94 -12.80
C SER A 223 17.85 -17.40 -12.33
N THR A 224 17.52 -18.35 -13.23
CA THR A 224 17.45 -19.77 -12.86
C THR A 224 18.83 -20.42 -12.80
N GLY A 225 19.74 -20.01 -13.69
CA GLY A 225 21.12 -20.44 -13.70
C GLY A 225 22.07 -19.52 -12.94
N ASN A 226 21.60 -18.40 -12.40
CA ASN A 226 22.41 -17.36 -11.73
C ASN A 226 23.50 -16.78 -12.65
N ARG A 227 23.13 -16.43 -13.88
CA ARG A 227 24.05 -15.97 -14.93
C ARG A 227 23.64 -14.61 -15.49
N ILE A 228 24.64 -13.80 -15.84
CA ILE A 228 24.47 -12.59 -16.64
C ILE A 228 24.98 -12.90 -18.05
N LEU A 229 24.12 -12.60 -19.03
CA LEU A 229 24.37 -12.78 -20.45
C LEU A 229 24.70 -11.42 -21.04
N VAL A 230 25.76 -11.34 -21.84
CA VAL A 230 26.29 -10.07 -22.39
C VAL A 230 26.44 -10.21 -23.90
N THR A 231 25.86 -9.31 -24.68
CA THR A 231 26.00 -9.35 -26.15
C THR A 231 27.30 -8.69 -26.61
N TYR A 232 28.05 -9.37 -27.50
CA TYR A 232 29.22 -8.83 -28.19
C TYR A 232 29.01 -8.86 -29.71
N PRO A 233 28.42 -7.80 -30.30
CA PRO A 233 28.13 -7.71 -31.74
C PRO A 233 29.34 -8.00 -32.63
N GLU A 234 30.45 -7.30 -32.38
CA GLU A 234 31.67 -7.37 -33.20
C GLU A 234 32.38 -8.73 -33.10
N SER A 235 32.27 -9.38 -31.94
CA SER A 235 32.85 -10.70 -31.69
C SER A 235 31.86 -11.85 -31.97
N ARG A 236 30.65 -11.56 -32.49
CA ARG A 236 29.57 -12.53 -32.75
C ARG A 236 29.44 -13.58 -31.65
N SER A 237 29.32 -13.11 -30.41
CA SER A 237 29.26 -14.00 -29.24
C SER A 237 28.43 -13.42 -28.10
N ILE A 238 27.97 -14.31 -27.23
CA ILE A 238 27.34 -13.99 -25.96
C ILE A 238 28.32 -14.33 -24.84
N GLY A 239 28.78 -13.33 -24.10
CA GLY A 239 29.50 -13.53 -22.86
C GLY A 239 28.57 -14.09 -21.80
N VAL A 240 29.05 -15.05 -21.02
CA VAL A 240 28.31 -15.62 -19.90
C VAL A 240 29.14 -15.36 -18.65
N TYR A 241 28.54 -14.77 -17.63
CA TYR A 241 29.20 -14.45 -16.36
C TYR A 241 28.38 -15.01 -15.22
N ASP A 242 29.03 -15.59 -14.23
CA ASP A 242 28.39 -16.00 -12.98
C ASP A 242 27.98 -14.75 -12.19
N ALA A 243 26.69 -14.62 -11.85
CA ALA A 243 26.17 -13.38 -11.29
C ALA A 243 26.65 -13.12 -9.85
N SER A 244 27.01 -14.16 -9.10
CA SER A 244 27.48 -14.03 -7.71
C SER A 244 28.96 -13.69 -7.61
N SER A 245 29.80 -14.39 -8.37
CA SER A 245 31.25 -14.24 -8.33
C SER A 245 31.78 -13.21 -9.33
N GLY A 246 31.01 -12.90 -10.38
CA GLY A 246 31.46 -12.07 -11.50
C GLY A 246 32.44 -12.76 -12.44
N ASN A 247 32.73 -14.04 -12.24
CA ASN A 247 33.67 -14.77 -13.08
C ASN A 247 33.08 -15.02 -14.46
N GLN A 248 33.91 -14.87 -15.49
CA GLN A 248 33.54 -15.23 -16.85
C GLN A 248 33.46 -16.76 -17.00
N LEU A 249 32.35 -17.24 -17.53
CA LEU A 249 32.10 -18.60 -17.98
C LEU A 249 32.37 -18.69 -19.50
N PRO A 250 32.42 -19.91 -20.09
CA PRO A 250 32.58 -20.05 -21.53
C PRO A 250 31.55 -19.24 -22.31
N SER A 251 32.02 -18.36 -23.19
CA SER A 251 31.16 -17.59 -24.10
C SER A 251 30.50 -18.51 -25.12
N ILE A 252 29.34 -18.09 -25.61
CA ILE A 252 28.57 -18.79 -26.64
C ILE A 252 28.80 -18.08 -27.97
N ALA A 253 29.39 -18.78 -28.94
CA ALA A 253 29.51 -18.26 -30.30
C ALA A 253 28.13 -18.27 -30.98
N VAL A 254 27.86 -17.22 -31.77
CA VAL A 254 26.63 -17.11 -32.57
C VAL A 254 26.98 -16.80 -34.01
N GLN A 255 26.08 -17.12 -34.93
CA GLN A 255 26.34 -16.93 -36.36
C GLN A 255 26.27 -15.47 -36.81
N SER A 256 25.63 -14.60 -36.03
CA SER A 256 25.29 -13.22 -36.40
C SER A 256 25.63 -12.21 -35.30
N GLN A 257 25.61 -10.89 -35.58
CA GLN A 257 25.93 -9.87 -34.57
C GLN A 257 24.79 -9.74 -33.54
N PRO A 258 24.97 -10.22 -32.29
CA PRO A 258 23.89 -10.20 -31.30
C PRO A 258 23.61 -8.78 -30.82
N LYS A 259 22.37 -8.30 -31.00
CA LYS A 259 21.93 -6.98 -30.52
C LYS A 259 21.24 -7.06 -29.17
N SER A 260 20.34 -8.02 -29.03
CA SER A 260 19.67 -8.31 -27.76
C SER A 260 19.60 -9.81 -27.53
N VAL A 261 19.50 -10.20 -26.28
CA VAL A 261 19.47 -11.61 -25.86
C VAL A 261 18.49 -11.77 -24.71
N LEU A 262 17.82 -12.91 -24.65
CA LEU A 262 17.07 -13.33 -23.46
C LEU A 262 17.21 -14.83 -23.25
N TYR A 263 17.00 -15.27 -22.02
CA TYR A 263 16.88 -16.68 -21.70
C TYR A 263 15.44 -17.01 -21.34
N ASN A 264 14.84 -17.99 -22.04
CA ASN A 264 13.52 -18.51 -21.69
C ASN A 264 13.68 -19.79 -20.86
N PRO A 265 13.44 -19.76 -19.53
CA PRO A 265 13.62 -20.93 -18.69
C PRO A 265 12.62 -22.06 -18.99
N ALA A 266 11.47 -21.77 -19.59
CA ALA A 266 10.46 -22.78 -19.89
C ALA A 266 10.91 -23.72 -21.02
N THR A 267 11.58 -23.18 -22.03
CA THR A 267 12.11 -23.92 -23.20
C THR A 267 13.61 -24.21 -23.08
N LYS A 268 14.29 -23.57 -22.11
CA LYS A 268 15.74 -23.53 -21.95
C LYS A 268 16.48 -22.92 -23.14
N HIS A 269 15.76 -22.18 -23.98
CA HIS A 269 16.35 -21.52 -25.13
C HIS A 269 16.99 -20.19 -24.72
N LEU A 270 18.22 -19.98 -25.16
CA LEU A 270 18.81 -18.65 -25.28
C LEU A 270 18.39 -18.08 -26.64
N ILE A 271 17.65 -16.98 -26.62
CA ILE A 271 17.08 -16.36 -27.82
C ILE A 271 17.83 -15.07 -28.08
N VAL A 272 18.40 -14.97 -29.28
CA VAL A 272 19.29 -13.87 -29.68
C VAL A 272 18.67 -13.18 -30.88
N ALA A 273 18.38 -11.88 -30.74
CA ALA A 273 17.98 -11.02 -31.83
C ALA A 273 19.22 -10.34 -32.41
N SER A 274 19.51 -10.59 -33.68
CA SER A 274 20.76 -10.16 -34.31
C SER A 274 20.56 -9.20 -35.48
N PHE A 275 21.61 -8.46 -35.83
CA PHE A 275 21.64 -7.53 -36.95
C PHE A 275 22.80 -7.84 -37.90
N GLU A 276 22.53 -8.09 -39.18
CA GLU A 276 23.56 -8.35 -40.21
C GLU A 276 23.65 -7.23 -41.27
N GLY A 277 23.10 -6.05 -40.97
CA GLY A 277 23.09 -4.91 -41.88
C GLY A 277 21.73 -4.63 -42.53
N TYR A 278 21.59 -3.46 -43.13
CA TYR A 278 20.32 -2.98 -43.69
C TYR A 278 19.91 -3.66 -45.02
N SER A 279 20.60 -4.69 -45.48
CA SER A 279 20.22 -5.39 -46.72
C SER A 279 20.09 -6.89 -46.53
N VAL A 280 20.19 -7.36 -45.29
CA VAL A 280 20.10 -8.77 -44.92
C VAL A 280 18.89 -8.97 -44.01
N PRO A 281 18.08 -10.03 -44.20
CA PRO A 281 17.05 -10.41 -43.25
C PRO A 281 17.67 -10.60 -41.86
N ALA A 282 17.01 -10.07 -40.84
CA ALA A 282 17.52 -10.24 -39.50
C ALA A 282 17.33 -11.67 -39.01
N ILE A 283 18.22 -12.07 -38.11
CA ILE A 283 18.34 -13.45 -37.65
C ILE A 283 17.90 -13.49 -36.19
N ILE A 284 17.00 -14.41 -35.89
CA ILE A 284 16.64 -14.76 -34.52
C ILE A 284 17.18 -16.16 -34.27
N SER A 285 18.20 -16.24 -33.43
CA SER A 285 18.86 -17.50 -33.10
C SER A 285 18.32 -18.06 -31.80
N TYR A 286 17.98 -19.34 -31.81
CA TYR A 286 17.59 -20.16 -30.68
C TYR A 286 18.73 -21.11 -30.37
N ILE A 287 19.30 -20.99 -29.19
CA ILE A 287 20.46 -21.78 -28.80
C ILE A 287 20.06 -22.67 -27.63
N ASN A 288 20.25 -23.97 -27.82
CA ASN A 288 20.02 -24.99 -26.81
C ASN A 288 21.18 -25.99 -26.83
N ASP A 289 21.81 -26.23 -25.68
CA ASP A 289 22.94 -27.15 -25.53
C ASP A 289 24.04 -26.98 -26.61
N GLY A 290 24.34 -25.72 -26.96
CA GLY A 290 25.36 -25.37 -27.96
C GLY A 290 24.94 -25.54 -29.42
N THR A 291 23.71 -26.00 -29.68
CA THR A 291 23.13 -26.06 -31.03
C THR A 291 22.36 -24.78 -31.30
N GLU A 292 22.70 -24.08 -32.39
CA GLU A 292 22.02 -22.86 -32.84
C GLU A 292 21.06 -23.19 -33.99
N THR A 293 19.78 -22.81 -33.82
CA THR A 293 18.76 -22.83 -34.87
C THR A 293 18.33 -21.40 -35.16
N SER A 294 18.28 -21.01 -36.43
CA SER A 294 17.93 -19.64 -36.81
C SER A 294 16.57 -19.58 -37.51
N ILE A 295 15.75 -18.60 -37.11
CA ILE A 295 14.61 -18.13 -37.90
C ILE A 295 15.04 -16.85 -38.60
N TYR A 296 14.70 -16.75 -39.89
CA TYR A 296 14.84 -15.51 -40.64
C TYR A 296 13.53 -14.74 -40.56
N SER A 297 13.59 -13.47 -40.17
CA SER A 297 12.44 -12.60 -40.38
C SER A 297 12.20 -12.45 -41.88
N PRO A 298 10.94 -12.50 -42.36
CA PRO A 298 10.63 -12.22 -43.76
C PRO A 298 10.93 -10.77 -44.15
N TYR A 299 11.29 -9.92 -43.18
CA TYR A 299 11.60 -8.52 -43.37
C TYR A 299 13.04 -8.20 -43.01
N ASN A 300 13.49 -7.10 -43.60
CA ASN A 300 14.72 -6.44 -43.23
C ASN A 300 14.54 -5.77 -41.86
N SER A 301 15.39 -6.06 -40.88
CA SER A 301 15.15 -5.63 -39.48
C SER A 301 16.31 -4.88 -38.84
N TYR A 302 15.98 -4.07 -37.84
CA TYR A 302 16.91 -3.50 -36.87
C TYR A 302 16.30 -3.73 -35.49
N TYR A 303 16.74 -4.78 -34.80
CA TYR A 303 16.13 -5.20 -33.53
C TYR A 303 16.68 -4.40 -32.36
N HIS A 304 15.79 -3.73 -31.63
CA HIS A 304 16.16 -2.92 -30.48
C HIS A 304 16.03 -3.68 -29.16
N ASP A 305 15.00 -4.52 -29.03
CA ASP A 305 14.62 -5.16 -27.78
C ASP A 305 13.90 -6.48 -28.02
N ILE A 306 13.97 -7.38 -27.03
CA ILE A 306 13.36 -8.70 -27.06
C ILE A 306 12.84 -9.05 -25.66
N LEU A 307 11.63 -9.59 -25.56
CA LEU A 307 11.08 -10.13 -24.32
C LEU A 307 10.24 -11.38 -24.57
N VAL A 308 10.01 -12.14 -23.50
CA VAL A 308 9.19 -13.36 -23.56
C VAL A 308 8.00 -13.27 -22.59
N ASN A 309 6.82 -13.62 -23.07
CA ASN A 309 5.68 -13.95 -22.22
C ASN A 309 5.79 -15.42 -21.80
N GLN A 310 6.23 -15.65 -20.57
CA GLN A 310 6.45 -17.01 -20.04
C GLN A 310 5.17 -17.83 -19.88
N SER A 311 3.98 -17.22 -19.89
CA SER A 311 2.72 -17.95 -19.73
C SER A 311 2.34 -18.77 -20.96
N ASN A 312 2.78 -18.31 -22.15
CA ASN A 312 2.45 -18.92 -23.43
C ASN A 312 3.67 -19.08 -24.36
N ASN A 313 4.87 -18.79 -23.87
CA ASN A 313 6.13 -18.82 -24.61
C ASN A 313 6.12 -17.97 -25.89
N ARG A 314 5.33 -16.87 -25.92
CA ARG A 314 5.40 -15.88 -26.99
C ARG A 314 6.61 -14.99 -26.79
N VAL A 315 7.44 -14.87 -27.82
CA VAL A 315 8.57 -13.96 -27.88
C VAL A 315 8.16 -12.75 -28.72
N TYR A 316 8.39 -11.57 -28.19
CA TYR A 316 8.13 -10.29 -28.85
C TYR A 316 9.45 -9.61 -29.14
N ILE A 317 9.63 -9.13 -30.37
CA ILE A 317 10.85 -8.44 -30.80
C ILE A 317 10.49 -7.10 -31.42
N ALA A 318 11.09 -6.02 -30.92
CA ALA A 318 10.91 -4.68 -31.45
C ALA A 318 11.74 -4.50 -32.73
N ASN A 319 11.09 -4.43 -33.89
CA ASN A 319 11.73 -4.18 -35.17
C ASN A 319 11.62 -2.69 -35.54
N GLY A 320 12.69 -1.96 -35.27
CA GLY A 320 12.77 -0.52 -35.49
C GLY A 320 12.72 -0.12 -36.97
N ARG A 321 13.01 -1.06 -37.88
CA ARG A 321 13.06 -0.74 -39.31
C ARG A 321 11.69 -0.79 -39.97
N THR A 322 10.88 -1.78 -39.63
CA THR A 322 9.53 -1.95 -40.17
C THR A 322 8.49 -1.18 -39.35
N GLY A 323 8.85 -0.72 -38.14
CA GLY A 323 7.87 -0.12 -37.22
C GLY A 323 6.90 -1.18 -36.68
N THR A 324 7.39 -2.39 -36.40
CA THR A 324 6.55 -3.52 -35.96
C THR A 324 7.11 -4.24 -34.75
N VAL A 325 6.24 -4.90 -33.99
CA VAL A 325 6.62 -5.96 -33.05
C VAL A 325 6.44 -7.31 -33.74
N GLU A 326 7.52 -8.07 -33.89
CA GLU A 326 7.48 -9.43 -34.40
C GLU A 326 7.11 -10.40 -33.27
N VAL A 327 6.23 -11.36 -33.57
CA VAL A 327 5.71 -12.35 -32.64
C VAL A 327 6.14 -13.74 -33.07
N ILE A 328 6.78 -14.46 -32.17
CA ILE A 328 7.30 -15.81 -32.40
C ILE A 328 6.82 -16.74 -31.29
N GLN A 329 6.44 -17.96 -31.66
CA GLN A 329 6.26 -19.03 -30.69
C GLN A 329 7.60 -19.68 -30.42
N ASP A 330 8.05 -19.62 -29.17
CA ASP A 330 9.18 -20.42 -28.71
C ASP A 330 8.68 -21.80 -28.24
N THR A 331 9.13 -22.86 -28.90
CA THR A 331 8.78 -24.25 -28.63
C THR A 331 10.05 -25.09 -28.56
N ALA A 332 10.13 -26.01 -27.59
CA ALA A 332 11.21 -26.98 -27.48
C ALA A 332 10.62 -28.40 -27.57
N SER A 333 11.33 -29.33 -28.21
CA SER A 333 11.03 -30.76 -28.08
C SER A 333 11.53 -31.26 -26.72
N VAL A 334 10.69 -31.16 -25.69
CA VAL A 334 10.99 -31.66 -24.33
C VAL A 334 9.75 -32.36 -23.78
N PRO A 335 9.86 -33.54 -23.13
CA PRO A 335 8.72 -34.18 -22.47
C PRO A 335 8.11 -33.20 -21.47
N ALA A 336 6.79 -33.13 -21.41
CA ALA A 336 6.08 -32.22 -20.52
C ALA A 336 6.68 -32.28 -19.10
N PRO A 337 7.05 -31.13 -18.50
CA PRO A 337 7.65 -31.13 -17.17
C PRO A 337 6.73 -31.85 -16.19
N THR A 338 7.30 -32.75 -15.38
CA THR A 338 6.52 -33.52 -14.40
C THR A 338 6.06 -32.59 -13.28
N LYS A 339 4.74 -32.45 -13.12
CA LYS A 339 4.15 -31.76 -11.99
C LYS A 339 4.09 -32.69 -10.77
N TYR A 340 4.38 -32.16 -9.61
CA TYR A 340 4.17 -32.79 -8.32
C TYR A 340 3.00 -32.13 -7.60
N ALA A 341 2.34 -32.83 -6.68
CA ALA A 341 1.19 -32.29 -5.97
C ALA A 341 1.58 -31.78 -4.57
N ILE A 342 1.14 -30.56 -4.26
CA ILE A 342 1.04 -30.05 -2.88
C ILE A 342 -0.39 -30.33 -2.40
N LYS A 343 -0.53 -31.09 -1.31
CA LYS A 343 -1.82 -31.53 -0.77
C LYS A 343 -2.02 -31.02 0.65
N GLY A 344 -3.26 -30.73 0.99
CA GLY A 344 -3.65 -30.36 2.35
C GLY A 344 -5.15 -30.36 2.54
N HIS A 345 -5.57 -30.01 3.75
CA HIS A 345 -6.95 -29.96 4.18
C HIS A 345 -7.28 -28.59 4.81
N VAL A 346 -8.48 -28.08 4.52
CA VAL A 346 -8.98 -26.84 5.08
C VAL A 346 -10.24 -27.10 5.90
N SER A 347 -10.23 -26.63 7.14
CA SER A 347 -11.34 -26.79 8.09
C SER A 347 -11.68 -25.49 8.80
N ASN A 348 -12.83 -25.43 9.46
CA ASN A 348 -13.14 -24.36 10.40
C ASN A 348 -12.56 -24.64 11.79
N ALA A 349 -12.68 -23.68 12.72
CA ALA A 349 -12.19 -23.82 14.09
C ALA A 349 -12.82 -24.99 14.88
N GLN A 350 -13.97 -25.52 14.43
CA GLN A 350 -14.64 -26.69 15.01
C GLN A 350 -14.24 -28.01 14.32
N GLY A 351 -13.30 -27.97 13.36
CA GLY A 351 -12.81 -29.14 12.63
C GLY A 351 -13.69 -29.58 11.48
N ASN A 352 -14.76 -28.85 11.13
CA ASN A 352 -15.59 -29.19 9.97
C ASN A 352 -14.89 -28.76 8.67
N PRO A 353 -14.99 -29.55 7.59
CA PRO A 353 -14.34 -29.23 6.32
C PRO A 353 -14.91 -27.96 5.68
N LEU A 354 -14.06 -27.17 5.03
CA LEU A 354 -14.45 -25.99 4.26
C LEU A 354 -14.24 -26.24 2.76
N ALA A 355 -15.34 -26.27 2.02
CA ALA A 355 -15.35 -26.45 0.56
C ALA A 355 -15.14 -25.12 -0.19
N ASN A 356 -14.67 -25.21 -1.43
CA ASN A 356 -14.46 -24.08 -2.34
C ASN A 356 -13.49 -23.01 -1.81
N VAL A 357 -12.60 -23.38 -0.88
CA VAL A 357 -11.50 -22.51 -0.46
C VAL A 357 -10.45 -22.56 -1.56
N THR A 358 -10.15 -21.41 -2.15
CA THR A 358 -9.09 -21.28 -3.14
C THR A 358 -7.74 -21.35 -2.44
N ILE A 359 -6.91 -22.33 -2.81
CA ILE A 359 -5.51 -22.38 -2.41
C ILE A 359 -4.68 -21.83 -3.56
N SER A 360 -3.89 -20.80 -3.30
CA SER A 360 -3.02 -20.14 -4.25
C SER A 360 -1.56 -20.37 -3.88
N ALA A 361 -0.74 -20.75 -4.86
CA ALA A 361 0.72 -20.74 -4.79
C ALA A 361 1.28 -19.63 -5.70
N GLY A 362 0.66 -18.44 -5.65
CA GLY A 362 0.88 -17.32 -6.59
C GLY A 362 -0.35 -17.02 -7.45
N LEU A 363 -0.26 -15.98 -8.28
CA LEU A 363 -1.42 -15.40 -8.99
C LEU A 363 -2.13 -16.35 -9.96
N ASN A 364 -1.41 -17.31 -10.55
CA ASN A 364 -1.93 -18.19 -11.62
C ASN A 364 -1.87 -19.69 -11.29
N ILE A 365 -1.48 -20.05 -10.06
CA ILE A 365 -1.39 -21.45 -9.63
C ILE A 365 -2.37 -21.62 -8.48
N THR A 366 -3.58 -22.04 -8.82
CA THR A 366 -4.65 -22.20 -7.85
C THR A 366 -5.35 -23.54 -7.98
N THR A 367 -5.93 -23.98 -6.86
CA THR A 367 -6.90 -25.08 -6.80
C THR A 367 -7.97 -24.70 -5.80
N SER A 368 -9.04 -25.46 -5.72
CA SER A 368 -10.08 -25.27 -4.70
C SER A 368 -10.25 -26.53 -3.89
N THR A 369 -10.59 -26.38 -2.62
CA THR A 369 -10.94 -27.51 -1.78
C THR A 369 -12.23 -28.17 -2.26
N ASP A 370 -12.27 -29.50 -2.18
CA ASP A 370 -13.48 -30.28 -2.43
C ASP A 370 -14.49 -30.15 -1.27
N ASN A 371 -15.62 -30.88 -1.36
CA ASN A 371 -16.65 -30.89 -0.32
C ASN A 371 -16.17 -31.45 1.04
N PHE A 372 -15.02 -32.12 1.06
CA PHE A 372 -14.39 -32.67 2.26
C PHE A 372 -13.22 -31.79 2.73
N GLY A 373 -13.04 -30.59 2.18
CA GLY A 373 -11.98 -29.67 2.58
C GLY A 373 -10.60 -30.02 2.03
N ASN A 374 -10.46 -31.06 1.21
CA ASN A 374 -9.16 -31.50 0.68
C ASN A 374 -8.83 -30.74 -0.59
N TYR A 375 -7.53 -30.47 -0.79
CA TYR A 375 -7.03 -29.92 -2.05
C TYR A 375 -5.77 -30.66 -2.52
N SER A 376 -5.56 -30.62 -3.83
CA SER A 376 -4.34 -31.10 -4.48
C SER A 376 -3.95 -30.08 -5.56
N LEU A 377 -2.81 -29.41 -5.37
CA LEU A 377 -2.31 -28.36 -6.24
C LEU A 377 -1.11 -28.88 -7.05
N PRO A 378 -1.25 -29.08 -8.37
CA PRO A 378 -0.15 -29.56 -9.20
C PRO A 378 0.81 -28.42 -9.56
N VAL A 379 2.08 -28.56 -9.19
CA VAL A 379 3.14 -27.55 -9.33
C VAL A 379 4.43 -28.17 -9.89
N PHE A 380 5.31 -27.35 -10.44
CA PHE A 380 6.66 -27.80 -10.83
C PHE A 380 7.61 -27.80 -9.62
N PRO A 381 8.81 -28.40 -9.70
CA PRO A 381 9.84 -28.19 -8.70
C PRO A 381 10.11 -26.69 -8.45
N GLY A 382 10.12 -26.27 -7.19
CA GLY A 382 10.25 -24.87 -6.82
C GLY A 382 9.85 -24.58 -5.37
N ASN A 383 10.01 -23.32 -4.98
CA ASN A 383 9.56 -22.80 -3.69
C ASN A 383 8.25 -22.03 -3.89
N TYR A 384 7.27 -22.29 -3.03
CA TYR A 384 5.92 -21.77 -3.13
C TYR A 384 5.47 -21.20 -1.79
N THR A 385 4.80 -20.06 -1.81
CA THR A 385 4.05 -19.56 -0.67
C THR A 385 2.57 -19.80 -0.91
N LEU A 386 1.98 -20.69 -0.12
CA LEU A 386 0.57 -21.05 -0.17
C LEU A 386 -0.26 -20.05 0.62
N ILE A 387 -1.37 -19.61 0.04
CA ILE A 387 -2.37 -18.74 0.67
C ILE A 387 -3.75 -19.35 0.44
N ALA A 388 -4.54 -19.48 1.51
CA ALA A 388 -5.94 -19.89 1.44
C ALA A 388 -6.87 -18.66 1.38
N LEU A 389 -7.83 -18.69 0.46
CA LEU A 389 -8.76 -17.59 0.19
C LEU A 389 -10.18 -18.13 0.04
N LEU A 390 -11.09 -17.57 0.83
CA LEU A 390 -12.54 -17.77 0.70
C LEU A 390 -13.20 -16.47 1.15
N SER A 391 -14.21 -16.03 0.40
CA SER A 391 -14.90 -14.77 0.71
C SER A 391 -15.46 -14.80 2.13
N ASN A 392 -15.23 -13.73 2.89
CA ASN A 392 -15.59 -13.60 4.30
C ASN A 392 -14.92 -14.64 5.23
N TYR A 393 -13.73 -15.14 4.92
CA TYR A 393 -12.94 -15.97 5.83
C TYR A 393 -11.50 -15.45 5.98
N ASN A 394 -10.97 -15.56 7.20
CA ASN A 394 -9.56 -15.43 7.53
C ASN A 394 -8.98 -16.82 7.79
N PHE A 395 -7.77 -17.10 7.31
CA PHE A 395 -7.13 -18.40 7.46
C PHE A 395 -5.88 -18.34 8.34
N LEU A 396 -5.68 -19.39 9.14
CA LEU A 396 -4.48 -19.64 9.93
C LEU A 396 -3.86 -21.00 9.57
N PRO A 397 -2.53 -21.09 9.37
CA PRO A 397 -1.60 -19.95 9.28
C PRO A 397 -1.96 -19.03 8.09
N LYS A 398 -1.56 -17.76 8.12
CA LYS A 398 -1.90 -16.80 7.05
C LYS A 398 -1.32 -17.21 5.70
N GLN A 399 -0.16 -17.84 5.73
CA GLN A 399 0.53 -18.42 4.58
C GLN A 399 1.35 -19.64 5.03
N ARG A 400 1.78 -20.46 4.08
CA ARG A 400 2.77 -21.53 4.29
C ARG A 400 3.81 -21.51 3.20
N ASP A 401 5.08 -21.57 3.56
CA ASP A 401 6.17 -21.70 2.59
C ASP A 401 6.51 -23.19 2.40
N VAL A 402 6.56 -23.65 1.16
CA VAL A 402 6.70 -25.05 0.76
C VAL A 402 7.71 -25.18 -0.37
N SER A 403 8.67 -26.08 -0.23
CA SER A 403 9.69 -26.38 -1.25
C SER A 403 9.46 -27.77 -1.82
N ILE A 404 9.30 -27.90 -3.13
CA ILE A 404 9.07 -29.16 -3.83
C ILE A 404 10.22 -29.42 -4.81
N THR A 405 10.83 -30.60 -4.75
CA THR A 405 12.04 -30.92 -5.54
C THR A 405 11.80 -32.10 -6.48
N ASN A 406 11.35 -33.23 -5.96
CA ASN A 406 11.15 -34.45 -6.75
C ASN A 406 10.03 -35.38 -6.24
N GLY A 407 9.03 -34.85 -5.53
CA GLY A 407 7.94 -35.65 -4.98
C GLY A 407 6.76 -34.83 -4.48
N GLU A 408 5.63 -35.50 -4.23
CA GLU A 408 4.45 -34.86 -3.63
C GLU A 408 4.68 -34.52 -2.16
N ILE A 409 4.04 -33.45 -1.68
CA ILE A 409 4.09 -32.99 -0.28
C ILE A 409 2.67 -32.89 0.27
N GLN A 410 2.46 -33.36 1.51
CA GLN A 410 1.15 -33.37 2.17
C GLN A 410 1.16 -32.55 3.47
N GLY A 411 0.00 -32.42 4.13
CA GLY A 411 -0.15 -31.77 5.44
C GLY A 411 -0.09 -30.24 5.41
N GLN A 412 -0.34 -29.64 4.24
CA GLN A 412 -0.32 -28.18 4.07
C GLN A 412 -1.67 -27.56 4.44
N ASP A 413 -2.04 -27.68 5.72
CA ASP A 413 -3.42 -27.44 6.16
C ASP A 413 -3.68 -25.98 6.59
N PHE A 414 -4.92 -25.53 6.41
CA PHE A 414 -5.39 -24.22 6.87
C PHE A 414 -6.64 -24.35 7.74
N THR A 415 -6.83 -23.42 8.67
CA THR A 415 -8.04 -23.28 9.47
C THR A 415 -8.69 -21.94 9.18
N GLY A 416 -9.90 -21.95 8.62
CA GLY A 416 -10.70 -20.79 8.28
C GLY A 416 -11.61 -20.34 9.43
N SER A 417 -11.73 -19.03 9.62
CA SER A 417 -12.69 -18.38 10.52
C SER A 417 -13.43 -17.28 9.77
N VAL A 418 -14.75 -17.19 9.94
CA VAL A 418 -15.56 -16.17 9.25
C VAL A 418 -15.11 -14.75 9.64
N VAL A 419 -14.82 -13.92 8.65
CA VAL A 419 -14.59 -12.47 8.79
C VAL A 419 -15.93 -11.85 9.18
N GLN A 420 -15.97 -11.29 10.37
CA GLN A 420 -17.16 -10.61 10.85
C GLN A 420 -17.25 -9.23 10.19
N THR A 421 -18.39 -8.90 9.59
CA THR A 421 -18.63 -7.58 9.00
C THR A 421 -19.32 -6.67 10.01
N LEU A 422 -19.00 -5.37 9.99
CA LEU A 422 -19.67 -4.36 10.83
C LEU A 422 -19.82 -3.04 10.08
N ASP A 423 -20.84 -2.26 10.42
CA ASP A 423 -20.90 -0.83 10.06
C ASP A 423 -20.42 0.00 11.25
N TYR A 424 -19.62 1.03 11.01
CA TYR A 424 -19.05 1.87 12.06
C TYR A 424 -19.54 3.31 11.91
N ILE A 425 -20.10 3.87 12.98
CA ILE A 425 -20.54 5.27 13.06
C ILE A 425 -19.77 5.93 14.22
N ALA A 426 -19.11 7.04 13.95
CA ALA A 426 -18.42 7.83 14.97
C ALA A 426 -19.15 9.15 15.21
N LEU A 427 -19.49 9.43 16.47
CA LEU A 427 -20.23 10.61 16.90
C LEU A 427 -19.48 11.34 18.03
N GLY A 428 -19.90 12.58 18.27
CA GLY A 428 -19.41 13.46 19.31
C GLY A 428 -18.19 14.25 18.85
N ASP A 429 -17.20 14.39 19.73
CA ASP A 429 -15.96 15.12 19.46
C ASP A 429 -14.95 14.22 18.75
N SER A 430 -14.31 14.73 17.69
CA SER A 430 -13.50 13.90 16.79
C SER A 430 -12.13 13.54 17.33
N VAL A 431 -11.60 14.29 18.31
CA VAL A 431 -10.27 14.15 18.96
C VAL A 431 -9.18 13.63 18.02
N ALA A 432 -8.42 14.56 17.43
CA ALA A 432 -7.41 14.28 16.40
C ALA A 432 -5.96 14.29 16.92
N ALA A 433 -5.19 13.29 16.47
CA ALA A 433 -3.73 13.33 16.45
C ALA A 433 -3.24 14.54 15.63
N GLY A 434 -2.14 15.13 16.05
CA GLY A 434 -1.56 16.33 15.46
C GLY A 434 -1.13 16.13 14.01
N HIS A 435 -1.82 16.84 13.14
CA HIS A 435 -1.38 17.68 12.03
C HIS A 435 -2.65 18.44 11.65
N GLY A 436 -2.53 19.73 11.28
CA GLY A 436 -3.69 20.58 10.94
C GLY A 436 -4.74 19.85 10.11
N LEU A 437 -6.01 20.13 10.39
CA LEU A 437 -7.15 19.51 9.72
C LEU A 437 -7.17 19.87 8.23
N THR A 438 -6.38 19.17 7.42
CA THR A 438 -6.45 19.25 5.97
C THR A 438 -6.42 17.88 5.34
N ASP A 439 -7.61 17.42 5.00
CA ASP A 439 -7.90 16.82 3.71
C ASP A 439 -9.20 17.46 3.17
N ASN A 440 -9.07 18.75 2.84
CA ASN A 440 -9.98 19.62 2.07
C ASN A 440 -11.31 20.07 2.70
N ALA A 441 -11.30 21.27 3.27
CA ALA A 441 -12.39 22.25 3.10
C ALA A 441 -11.89 23.72 3.18
N LYS A 442 -10.71 24.02 2.61
CA LYS A 442 -10.48 25.37 2.08
C LYS A 442 -11.00 25.55 0.65
N SER A 443 -11.68 24.54 0.10
CA SER A 443 -12.27 24.59 -1.25
C SER A 443 -13.79 24.48 -1.29
N ASP A 444 -14.48 24.42 -0.15
CA ASP A 444 -15.95 24.55 -0.11
C ASP A 444 -16.36 25.59 0.95
N PRO A 445 -16.80 26.79 0.54
CA PRO A 445 -17.33 27.82 1.42
C PRO A 445 -18.56 27.36 2.24
N ASP A 446 -19.19 26.23 1.89
CA ASP A 446 -20.47 25.80 2.45
C ASP A 446 -20.38 24.69 3.54
N PHE A 447 -19.19 24.13 3.86
CA PHE A 447 -19.11 22.97 4.78
C PHE A 447 -17.95 22.99 5.83
N PRO A 448 -18.14 23.59 7.03
CA PRO A 448 -17.07 23.77 8.03
C PRO A 448 -16.88 22.70 9.15
N CYS A 449 -17.44 21.47 9.09
CA CYS A 449 -17.12 20.45 10.11
C CYS A 449 -15.81 19.71 9.79
N ARG A 450 -14.79 19.90 10.63
CA ARG A 450 -13.46 19.35 10.40
C ARG A 450 -13.28 17.97 11.02
N ARG A 451 -12.84 17.03 10.18
CA ARG A 451 -12.66 15.60 10.47
C ARG A 451 -11.30 15.17 9.94
N SER A 452 -10.62 14.27 10.66
CA SER A 452 -9.44 13.59 10.14
C SER A 452 -9.75 12.10 9.98
N PRO A 453 -10.12 11.62 8.80
CA PRO A 453 -10.62 10.25 8.62
C PRO A 453 -9.57 9.18 8.93
N ASN A 454 -8.27 9.49 8.78
CA ASN A 454 -7.18 8.53 8.97
C ASN A 454 -6.40 8.70 10.28
N TYR A 455 -6.36 9.92 10.85
CA TYR A 455 -5.52 10.22 12.03
C TYR A 455 -6.33 10.47 13.32
N SER A 456 -7.62 10.76 13.21
CA SER A 456 -8.48 10.83 14.40
C SER A 456 -8.63 9.46 15.07
N TYR A 457 -8.96 9.46 16.36
CA TYR A 457 -9.23 8.22 17.09
C TYR A 457 -10.21 7.29 16.33
N PRO A 458 -11.35 7.76 15.77
CA PRO A 458 -12.22 6.93 14.95
C PRO A 458 -11.52 6.32 13.73
N GLY A 459 -10.67 7.09 13.05
CA GLY A 459 -9.87 6.62 11.92
C GLY A 459 -8.91 5.50 12.32
N GLN A 460 -8.15 5.71 13.39
CA GLN A 460 -7.21 4.70 13.91
C GLN A 460 -7.93 3.42 14.36
N LEU A 461 -9.14 3.54 14.92
CA LEU A 461 -9.93 2.38 15.32
C LEU A 461 -10.24 1.47 14.12
N THR A 462 -10.45 2.04 12.92
CA THR A 462 -10.73 1.22 11.73
C THR A 462 -9.59 0.23 11.43
N GLY A 463 -8.34 0.71 11.41
CA GLY A 463 -7.17 -0.13 11.18
C GLY A 463 -6.96 -1.19 12.28
N ILE A 464 -7.25 -0.84 13.54
CA ILE A 464 -7.16 -1.79 14.65
C ILE A 464 -8.24 -2.87 14.54
N MET A 465 -9.47 -2.51 14.17
CA MET A 465 -10.57 -3.47 13.97
C MET A 465 -10.25 -4.43 12.82
N THR A 466 -9.69 -3.94 11.71
CA THR A 466 -9.21 -4.77 10.61
C THR A 466 -8.12 -5.75 11.06
N ALA A 467 -7.15 -5.29 11.84
CA ALA A 467 -6.11 -6.15 12.39
C ALA A 467 -6.67 -7.25 13.33
N ARG A 468 -7.87 -7.05 13.88
CA ARG A 468 -8.56 -7.98 14.78
C ARG A 468 -9.58 -8.89 14.07
N GLY A 469 -9.64 -8.85 12.74
CA GLY A 469 -10.46 -9.76 11.94
C GLY A 469 -11.87 -9.25 11.62
N TRP A 470 -12.15 -7.97 11.87
CA TRP A 470 -13.37 -7.32 11.42
C TRP A 470 -13.21 -6.66 10.06
N SER A 471 -14.24 -6.72 9.21
CA SER A 471 -14.31 -5.94 7.99
C SER A 471 -15.35 -4.83 8.13
N ILE A 472 -14.89 -3.59 8.19
CA ILE A 472 -15.78 -2.41 8.25
C ILE A 472 -16.38 -2.20 6.87
N THR A 473 -17.69 -2.42 6.74
CA THR A 473 -18.37 -2.30 5.45
C THR A 473 -18.71 -0.86 5.12
N ASN A 474 -19.15 -0.10 6.12
CA ASN A 474 -19.41 1.33 6.01
C ASN A 474 -18.76 2.04 7.20
N PHE A 475 -18.06 3.15 6.95
CA PHE A 475 -17.57 4.05 8.00
C PHE A 475 -18.22 5.43 7.85
N VAL A 476 -19.10 5.76 8.80
CA VAL A 476 -19.85 7.02 8.87
C VAL A 476 -19.19 7.91 9.93
N GLN A 477 -18.25 8.74 9.49
CA GLN A 477 -17.55 9.68 10.37
C GLN A 477 -18.35 10.97 10.54
N LEU A 478 -19.12 11.08 11.62
CA LEU A 478 -19.90 12.28 11.97
C LEU A 478 -19.29 13.08 13.12
N ALA A 479 -18.33 12.50 13.85
CA ALA A 479 -17.66 13.17 14.96
C ALA A 479 -17.02 14.47 14.44
N CYS A 480 -17.17 15.55 15.21
CA CYS A 480 -16.82 16.90 14.79
C CYS A 480 -16.05 17.60 15.92
N SER A 481 -14.94 18.25 15.60
CA SER A 481 -14.22 19.06 16.59
C SER A 481 -15.14 20.21 17.07
N GLY A 482 -15.23 20.40 18.38
CA GLY A 482 -16.15 21.38 18.97
C GLY A 482 -17.58 20.87 19.18
N ALA A 483 -17.82 19.55 19.13
CA ALA A 483 -19.16 19.00 19.30
C ALA A 483 -19.69 19.15 20.74
N THR A 484 -20.96 19.54 20.88
CA THR A 484 -21.62 19.75 22.18
C THR A 484 -22.91 18.94 22.29
N SER A 485 -23.19 18.46 23.50
CA SER A 485 -24.48 17.87 23.89
C SER A 485 -25.58 18.93 23.97
N LYS A 486 -25.25 20.13 24.46
CA LYS A 486 -26.19 21.25 24.57
C LYS A 486 -26.30 21.96 23.22
N LYS A 487 -27.51 22.37 22.83
CA LYS A 487 -27.71 23.19 21.64
C LYS A 487 -26.87 24.49 21.76
N PRO A 488 -25.92 24.73 20.85
CA PRO A 488 -25.15 25.97 20.85
C PRO A 488 -26.04 27.19 20.57
N ASP A 489 -25.56 28.38 20.96
CA ASP A 489 -26.16 29.62 20.48
C ASP A 489 -25.82 29.82 19.01
N TRP A 490 -26.70 29.34 18.14
CA TRP A 490 -26.51 29.39 16.70
C TRP A 490 -26.54 30.80 16.14
N ASN A 491 -27.24 31.74 16.78
CA ASN A 491 -27.28 33.12 16.31
C ASN A 491 -25.91 33.76 16.53
N TRP A 492 -25.33 33.54 17.71
CA TRP A 492 -23.98 33.97 18.00
C TRP A 492 -22.93 33.30 17.10
N LEU A 493 -22.97 31.97 16.95
CA LEU A 493 -22.02 31.24 16.08
C LEU A 493 -22.11 31.68 14.60
N LYS A 494 -23.32 31.95 14.10
CA LYS A 494 -23.50 32.48 12.73
C LYS A 494 -22.84 33.86 12.56
N GLN A 495 -22.92 34.73 13.57
CA GLN A 495 -22.25 36.03 13.54
C GLN A 495 -20.72 35.91 13.56
N GLN A 496 -20.18 34.83 14.11
CA GLN A 496 -18.73 34.57 14.14
C GLN A 496 -18.23 33.79 12.91
N GLY A 497 -19.11 33.29 12.03
CA GLY A 497 -18.74 32.43 10.90
C GLY A 497 -18.55 30.95 11.27
N ASP A 498 -18.96 30.53 12.47
CA ASP A 498 -18.59 29.24 13.08
C ASP A 498 -19.75 28.22 13.17
N TYR A 499 -20.86 28.52 12.51
CA TYR A 499 -22.08 27.72 12.56
C TYR A 499 -21.95 26.42 11.75
N HIS A 500 -22.12 25.26 12.40
CA HIS A 500 -22.25 23.98 11.72
C HIS A 500 -23.28 23.07 12.43
N PRO A 501 -24.23 22.45 11.71
CA PRO A 501 -25.22 21.56 12.31
C PRO A 501 -24.60 20.35 13.01
N ASP A 502 -23.56 19.73 12.42
CA ASP A 502 -22.84 18.59 13.01
C ASP A 502 -22.05 18.90 14.28
N LYS A 503 -21.89 20.16 14.70
CA LYS A 503 -21.37 20.46 16.05
C LYS A 503 -22.39 20.14 17.14
N TRP A 504 -23.67 19.99 16.79
CA TRP A 504 -24.68 19.59 17.76
C TRP A 504 -24.90 18.08 17.72
N PHE A 505 -24.70 17.41 18.85
CA PHE A 505 -24.80 15.95 18.95
C PHE A 505 -26.16 15.40 18.47
N THR A 506 -27.25 16.13 18.71
CA THR A 506 -28.59 15.74 18.22
C THR A 506 -28.64 15.60 16.69
N ASN A 507 -28.00 16.50 15.95
CA ASN A 507 -28.00 16.45 14.48
C ASN A 507 -27.14 15.30 13.96
N GLN A 508 -25.98 15.05 14.59
CA GLN A 508 -25.17 13.88 14.25
C GLN A 508 -25.97 12.57 14.46
N VAL A 509 -26.76 12.49 15.52
CA VAL A 509 -27.66 11.35 15.78
C VAL A 509 -28.75 11.25 14.71
N ASP A 510 -29.30 12.38 14.23
CA ASP A 510 -30.28 12.39 13.13
C ASP A 510 -29.69 11.80 11.84
N GLU A 511 -28.46 12.17 11.48
CA GLU A 511 -27.76 11.61 10.32
C GLU A 511 -27.44 10.13 10.49
N ALA A 512 -27.00 9.71 11.68
CA ALA A 512 -26.79 8.30 11.99
C ALA A 512 -28.09 7.47 11.82
N LEU A 513 -29.23 8.01 12.28
CA LEU A 513 -30.53 7.37 12.12
C LEU A 513 -30.99 7.31 10.66
N LYS A 514 -30.63 8.29 9.83
CA LYS A 514 -30.88 8.24 8.39
C LYS A 514 -30.08 7.11 7.74
N PHE A 515 -28.81 6.97 8.08
CA PHE A 515 -27.97 5.85 7.60
C PHE A 515 -28.57 4.49 7.99
N LEU A 516 -28.95 4.33 9.26
CA LEU A 516 -29.53 3.08 9.78
C LEU A 516 -30.85 2.68 9.10
N LYS A 517 -31.63 3.66 8.61
CA LYS A 517 -32.90 3.44 7.89
C LYS A 517 -32.73 3.36 6.37
N GLY A 518 -31.55 3.74 5.86
CA GLY A 518 -31.25 3.79 4.44
C GLY A 518 -30.87 2.41 3.88
N SER A 519 -30.69 2.33 2.56
CA SER A 519 -30.30 1.10 1.87
C SER A 519 -28.83 0.71 2.07
N SER A 520 -27.99 1.61 2.58
CA SER A 520 -26.56 1.37 2.83
C SER A 520 -26.30 0.41 4.00
N HIS A 521 -27.17 0.42 5.01
CA HIS A 521 -27.17 -0.55 6.10
C HIS A 521 -28.02 -1.76 5.74
N LYS A 522 -27.54 -2.97 6.04
CA LYS A 522 -28.29 -4.22 5.84
C LYS A 522 -28.72 -4.78 7.20
N ASN A 523 -30.02 -5.06 7.35
CA ASN A 523 -30.59 -5.67 8.55
C ASN A 523 -29.81 -6.92 8.97
N GLY A 524 -29.43 -7.01 10.25
CA GLY A 524 -28.66 -8.12 10.81
C GLY A 524 -27.15 -7.96 10.74
N ARG A 525 -26.62 -6.88 10.13
CA ARG A 525 -25.19 -6.53 10.24
C ARG A 525 -24.96 -5.74 11.52
N PRO A 526 -24.05 -6.14 12.42
CA PRO A 526 -23.72 -5.35 13.61
C PRO A 526 -23.32 -3.91 13.25
N VAL A 527 -23.83 -2.94 14.02
CA VAL A 527 -23.45 -1.53 13.89
C VAL A 527 -22.77 -1.07 15.17
N LEU A 528 -21.51 -0.65 15.06
CA LEU A 528 -20.78 -0.01 16.13
C LEU A 528 -21.01 1.50 16.06
N VAL A 529 -21.41 2.10 17.18
CA VAL A 529 -21.47 3.55 17.34
C VAL A 529 -20.50 3.94 18.45
N THR A 530 -19.45 4.69 18.15
CA THR A 530 -18.62 5.30 19.21
C THR A 530 -19.07 6.71 19.47
N VAL A 531 -19.24 7.05 20.76
CA VAL A 531 -19.56 8.42 21.19
C VAL A 531 -18.41 8.92 22.04
N THR A 532 -17.70 9.92 21.51
CA THR A 532 -16.69 10.67 22.26
C THR A 532 -17.31 11.94 22.79
N LEU A 533 -17.20 12.15 24.09
CA LEU A 533 -17.81 13.31 24.72
C LEU A 533 -16.97 14.57 24.51
N GLY A 534 -17.65 15.69 24.27
CA GLY A 534 -16.98 16.95 23.95
C GLY A 534 -16.32 17.60 25.16
N ALA A 535 -15.09 18.07 24.96
CA ALA A 535 -14.48 19.03 25.86
C ALA A 535 -15.39 20.27 26.03
N ASP A 536 -16.07 20.69 24.97
CA ASP A 536 -16.85 21.93 24.92
C ASP A 536 -18.19 21.92 25.68
N ASP A 537 -18.62 20.77 26.20
CA ASP A 537 -19.74 20.71 27.15
C ASP A 537 -19.37 21.21 28.56
N PHE A 538 -18.08 21.47 28.77
CA PHE A 538 -17.53 22.08 29.97
C PHE A 538 -16.84 23.41 29.58
N PRO A 539 -16.79 24.43 30.45
CA PRO A 539 -16.22 25.74 30.12
C PRO A 539 -14.67 25.76 30.03
N TRP A 540 -14.05 24.68 29.57
CA TRP A 540 -12.60 24.55 29.40
C TRP A 540 -12.01 25.63 28.49
N THR A 541 -12.79 26.13 27.54
CA THR A 541 -12.38 27.15 26.57
C THR A 541 -12.50 28.59 27.09
N SER A 542 -13.08 28.77 28.29
CA SER A 542 -13.33 30.08 28.90
C SER A 542 -12.48 30.28 30.16
N PRO A 543 -11.39 31.08 30.11
CA PRO A 543 -10.54 31.34 31.27
C PRO A 543 -11.33 31.88 32.46
N LEU A 544 -12.28 32.78 32.21
CA LEU A 544 -13.12 33.37 33.24
C LEU A 544 -14.09 32.36 33.85
N ALA A 545 -14.81 31.59 33.02
CA ALA A 545 -15.79 30.62 33.53
C ALA A 545 -15.10 29.42 34.20
N ILE A 546 -13.95 28.96 33.68
CA ILE A 546 -13.18 27.91 34.34
C ILE A 546 -12.53 28.43 35.63
N CYS A 547 -12.05 29.68 35.67
CA CYS A 547 -11.54 30.30 36.90
C CYS A 547 -12.62 30.37 37.96
N GLY A 548 -13.80 30.87 37.58
CA GLY A 548 -14.98 30.93 38.45
C GLY A 548 -15.36 29.56 38.99
N LEU A 549 -15.21 28.49 38.21
CA LEU A 549 -15.51 27.13 38.66
C LEU A 549 -14.40 26.53 39.54
N LEU A 550 -13.16 26.55 39.08
CA LEU A 550 -12.02 25.94 39.78
C LEU A 550 -11.64 26.69 41.05
N ASN A 551 -11.95 27.99 41.15
CA ASN A 551 -11.61 28.82 42.30
C ASN A 551 -12.76 29.02 43.30
N GLN A 552 -13.87 28.27 43.19
CA GLN A 552 -14.98 28.36 44.17
C GLN A 552 -14.47 28.16 45.62
N GLN A 553 -14.87 29.08 46.51
CA GLN A 553 -14.40 29.17 47.91
C GLN A 553 -14.44 27.85 48.66
N THR A 554 -15.58 27.16 48.63
CA THR A 554 -15.75 25.88 49.33
C THR A 554 -15.80 24.72 48.35
N ASP A 555 -15.30 23.56 48.78
CA ASP A 555 -15.43 22.31 48.01
C ASP A 555 -16.91 21.94 47.80
N GLY A 556 -17.80 22.29 48.73
CA GLY A 556 -19.24 22.07 48.60
C GLY A 556 -19.84 22.83 47.40
N LYS A 557 -19.48 24.10 47.22
CA LYS A 557 -19.98 24.90 46.09
C LYS A 557 -19.37 24.45 44.75
N PHE A 558 -18.08 24.11 44.75
CA PHE A 558 -17.40 23.51 43.60
C PHE A 558 -18.08 22.21 43.15
N LYS A 559 -18.34 21.28 44.07
CA LYS A 559 -19.00 20.00 43.80
C LYS A 559 -20.43 20.22 43.28
N LYS A 560 -21.23 21.06 43.95
CA LYS A 560 -22.61 21.36 43.51
C LYS A 560 -22.68 21.91 42.08
N ASN A 561 -21.77 22.81 41.71
CA ASN A 561 -21.71 23.36 40.35
C ASN A 561 -21.28 22.27 39.34
N THR A 562 -20.31 21.45 39.70
CA THR A 562 -19.85 20.30 38.89
C THR A 562 -21.00 19.32 38.65
N ASP A 563 -21.75 18.95 39.69
CA ASP A 563 -22.90 18.05 39.61
C ASP A 563 -24.01 18.61 38.71
N GLY A 564 -24.23 19.93 38.75
CA GLY A 564 -25.19 20.61 37.87
C GLY A 564 -24.82 20.49 36.39
N ILE A 565 -23.53 20.65 36.06
CA ILE A 565 -23.03 20.49 34.68
C ILE A 565 -23.17 19.03 34.23
N ILE A 566 -22.74 18.08 35.06
CA ILE A 566 -22.84 16.64 34.78
C ILE A 566 -24.32 16.25 34.55
N SER A 567 -25.22 16.72 35.40
CA SER A 567 -26.66 16.45 35.28
C SER A 567 -27.22 16.94 33.95
N GLN A 568 -26.79 18.13 33.49
CA GLN A 568 -27.23 18.68 32.22
C GLN A 568 -26.65 17.91 31.02
N LEU A 569 -25.38 17.51 31.07
CA LEU A 569 -24.73 16.67 30.07
C LEU A 569 -25.51 15.35 29.89
N VAL A 570 -25.72 14.62 30.98
CA VAL A 570 -26.46 13.34 30.97
C VAL A 570 -27.90 13.54 30.47
N LYS A 571 -28.58 14.62 30.90
CA LYS A 571 -29.93 14.96 30.43
C LYS A 571 -30.01 15.18 28.92
N ASN A 572 -28.95 15.71 28.30
CA ASN A 572 -28.89 15.93 26.86
C ASN A 572 -28.55 14.65 26.08
N LEU A 573 -27.64 13.82 26.59
CA LEU A 573 -27.17 12.60 25.92
C LEU A 573 -28.21 11.48 25.96
N ASN A 574 -28.90 11.29 27.08
CA ASN A 574 -29.77 10.13 27.30
C ASN A 574 -30.90 9.98 26.29
N PRO A 575 -31.62 11.05 25.89
CA PRO A 575 -32.60 10.96 24.82
C PRO A 575 -31.99 10.49 23.51
N GLN A 576 -30.77 10.94 23.16
CA GLN A 576 -30.11 10.58 21.91
C GLN A 576 -29.64 9.13 21.89
N VAL A 577 -29.10 8.63 23.00
CA VAL A 577 -28.74 7.21 23.17
C VAL A 577 -29.96 6.32 22.98
N LYS A 578 -31.10 6.69 23.59
CA LYS A 578 -32.36 5.96 23.40
C LYS A 578 -32.79 5.93 21.95
N ARG A 579 -32.69 7.07 21.25
CA ARG A 579 -33.03 7.16 19.82
C ARG A 579 -32.18 6.21 18.98
N LEU A 580 -30.85 6.20 19.15
CA LEU A 580 -29.95 5.29 18.44
C LEU A 580 -30.27 3.80 18.70
N LEU A 581 -30.44 3.42 19.97
CA LEU A 581 -30.77 2.04 20.35
C LEU A 581 -32.14 1.59 19.85
N SER A 582 -33.11 2.51 19.77
CA SER A 582 -34.44 2.25 19.18
C SER A 582 -34.45 2.25 17.66
N GLY A 583 -33.43 2.84 17.02
CA GLY A 583 -33.35 2.99 15.58
C GLY A 583 -33.02 1.70 14.84
N SER A 584 -32.27 0.79 15.48
CA SER A 584 -32.00 -0.56 14.97
C SER A 584 -31.64 -1.48 16.13
N LYS A 585 -31.95 -2.77 16.02
CA LYS A 585 -31.55 -3.81 16.98
C LYS A 585 -30.06 -4.18 16.88
N ASP A 586 -29.42 -3.84 15.77
CA ASP A 586 -28.04 -4.22 15.47
C ASP A 586 -27.01 -3.22 16.03
N VAL A 587 -27.47 -2.08 16.55
CA VAL A 587 -26.64 -1.01 17.10
C VAL A 587 -26.07 -1.37 18.47
N SER A 588 -24.76 -1.24 18.63
CA SER A 588 -24.07 -1.19 19.93
C SER A 588 -23.34 0.13 20.07
N ILE A 589 -23.47 0.75 21.24
CA ILE A 589 -22.90 2.07 21.53
C ILE A 589 -21.77 1.92 22.53
N VAL A 590 -20.62 2.50 22.20
CA VAL A 590 -19.44 2.58 23.07
C VAL A 590 -19.18 4.03 23.40
N PHE A 591 -19.29 4.37 24.69
CA PHE A 591 -18.82 5.66 25.20
C PHE A 591 -17.32 5.58 25.46
N THR A 592 -16.58 6.44 24.76
CA THR A 592 -15.16 6.67 25.02
C THR A 592 -15.09 7.71 26.14
N GLY A 593 -14.52 7.35 27.29
CA GLY A 593 -14.53 8.21 28.47
C GLY A 593 -14.02 9.63 28.21
N TYR A 594 -14.49 10.58 29.02
CA TYR A 594 -14.04 11.95 29.06
C TYR A 594 -12.55 12.03 29.38
N TYR A 595 -11.79 12.79 28.58
CA TYR A 595 -10.35 12.97 28.76
C TYR A 595 -10.05 14.27 29.53
N ASN A 596 -8.87 14.35 30.14
CA ASN A 596 -8.39 15.60 30.73
C ASN A 596 -7.46 16.31 29.72
N PRO A 597 -7.84 17.48 29.18
CA PRO A 597 -6.99 18.21 28.24
C PRO A 597 -5.87 19.04 28.91
N PHE A 598 -5.72 19.00 30.24
CA PHE A 598 -4.78 19.85 30.97
C PHE A 598 -3.66 19.06 31.68
N ASN A 599 -2.54 19.72 31.97
CA ASN A 599 -1.55 19.33 32.99
C ASN A 599 -1.42 20.45 34.01
N LYS A 600 -0.68 20.17 35.07
CA LYS A 600 -0.33 21.11 36.14
C LYS A 600 0.31 22.43 35.66
N ARG A 601 0.89 22.50 34.46
CA ARG A 601 1.60 23.69 33.93
C ARG A 601 0.88 24.36 32.74
N SER A 602 -0.36 23.97 32.52
CA SER A 602 -1.29 24.49 31.53
C SER A 602 -1.35 26.03 31.48
N VAL A 603 -1.35 26.63 30.28
CA VAL A 603 -1.51 28.09 30.09
C VAL A 603 -2.80 28.62 30.72
N ILE A 604 -3.84 27.81 30.88
CA ILE A 604 -5.09 28.23 31.51
C ILE A 604 -4.87 28.48 33.00
N PHE A 605 -4.08 27.63 33.66
CA PHE A 605 -3.69 27.82 35.05
C PHE A 605 -2.74 29.02 35.18
N GLN A 606 -1.90 29.28 34.17
CA GLN A 606 -1.05 30.47 34.15
C GLN A 606 -1.82 31.78 33.94
N ALA A 607 -2.82 31.79 33.05
CA ALA A 607 -3.68 32.95 32.84
C ALA A 607 -4.56 33.24 34.06
N ILE A 608 -5.00 32.20 34.76
CA ILE A 608 -5.63 32.33 36.08
C ILE A 608 -4.62 32.85 37.10
N ARG A 609 -3.33 32.49 36.99
CA ARG A 609 -2.29 32.92 37.92
C ARG A 609 -1.93 34.39 37.74
N PHE A 610 -1.76 34.86 36.51
CA PHE A 610 -1.23 36.20 36.23
C PHE A 610 -2.21 37.06 35.42
N PRO A 611 -3.47 37.21 35.83
CA PRO A 611 -4.48 37.85 34.98
C PRO A 611 -4.12 39.29 34.64
N THR A 612 -4.11 39.59 33.34
CA THR A 612 -4.03 40.92 32.72
C THR A 612 -5.44 41.48 32.49
N ASP A 613 -6.47 40.64 32.58
CA ASP A 613 -7.88 41.01 32.48
C ASP A 613 -8.43 41.38 33.88
N PRO A 614 -8.94 42.61 34.08
CA PRO A 614 -9.56 43.03 35.34
C PRO A 614 -10.69 42.12 35.85
N LEU A 615 -11.42 41.44 34.96
CA LEU A 615 -12.47 40.48 35.32
C LEU A 615 -11.88 39.16 35.86
N ALA A 616 -10.73 38.73 35.34
CA ALA A 616 -10.02 37.57 35.84
C ALA A 616 -9.30 37.87 37.18
N VAL A 617 -8.84 39.11 37.38
CA VAL A 617 -8.35 39.60 38.68
C VAL A 617 -9.45 39.50 39.75
N ALA A 618 -10.70 39.85 39.42
CA ALA A 618 -11.84 39.76 40.33
C ALA A 618 -12.14 38.31 40.78
N CYS A 619 -11.81 37.29 39.97
CA CYS A 619 -11.96 35.88 40.35
C CYS A 619 -10.95 35.37 41.38
N ILE A 620 -9.94 36.17 41.74
CA ILE A 620 -8.85 35.84 42.70
C ILE A 620 -8.96 36.70 43.98
N ALA A 621 -9.88 37.66 44.01
CA ALA A 621 -9.91 38.76 44.97
C ALA A 621 -10.34 38.41 46.43
N ASP A 622 -10.51 37.13 46.80
CA ASP A 622 -10.92 36.73 48.16
C ASP A 622 -9.78 36.21 49.07
N GLY A 623 -8.53 36.25 48.60
CA GLY A 623 -7.35 35.98 49.43
C GLY A 623 -7.01 34.50 49.66
N THR A 624 -7.73 33.53 49.07
CA THR A 624 -7.32 32.11 49.10
C THR A 624 -7.04 31.56 47.70
N ARG A 625 -5.86 31.88 47.18
CA ARG A 625 -5.40 31.40 45.88
C ARG A 625 -5.06 29.90 45.94
N ARG A 626 -5.71 29.09 45.10
CA ARG A 626 -5.33 27.69 44.91
C ARG A 626 -4.03 27.58 44.10
N SER A 627 -3.17 26.64 44.48
CA SER A 627 -2.00 26.25 43.71
C SER A 627 -2.39 25.56 42.40
N ASP A 628 -1.47 25.48 41.43
CA ASP A 628 -1.71 24.75 40.17
C ASP A 628 -2.02 23.28 40.43
N ASP A 629 -1.42 22.68 41.46
CA ASP A 629 -1.72 21.32 41.88
C ASP A 629 -3.17 21.19 42.35
N GLN A 630 -3.67 22.15 43.14
CA GLN A 630 -5.07 22.15 43.59
C GLN A 630 -6.06 22.41 42.45
N MET A 631 -5.72 23.28 41.49
CA MET A 631 -6.53 23.52 40.29
C MET A 631 -6.57 22.27 39.40
N TYR A 632 -5.41 21.65 39.17
CA TYR A 632 -5.30 20.41 38.41
C TYR A 632 -6.05 19.25 39.08
N GLN A 633 -5.94 19.11 40.41
CA GLN A 633 -6.71 18.12 41.17
C GLN A 633 -8.23 18.32 41.03
N ARG A 634 -8.71 19.57 40.97
CA ARG A 634 -10.12 19.87 40.71
C ARG A 634 -10.53 19.52 39.28
N THR A 635 -9.69 19.80 38.29
CA THR A 635 -9.90 19.33 36.90
C THR A 635 -9.99 17.81 36.83
N GLU A 636 -9.03 17.12 37.45
CA GLU A 636 -9.01 15.65 37.54
C GLU A 636 -10.27 15.10 38.24
N TYR A 637 -10.72 15.77 39.30
CA TYR A 637 -11.96 15.43 40.00
C TYR A 637 -13.17 15.56 39.07
N ILE A 638 -13.30 16.67 38.34
CA ILE A 638 -14.40 16.88 37.37
C ILE A 638 -14.43 15.77 36.33
N VAL A 639 -13.29 15.49 35.68
CA VAL A 639 -13.19 14.46 34.63
C VAL A 639 -13.57 13.09 35.19
N ASN A 640 -13.11 12.77 36.41
CA ASN A 640 -13.49 11.54 37.10
C ASN A 640 -14.99 11.48 37.40
N GLN A 641 -15.59 12.57 37.89
CA GLN A 641 -17.03 12.59 38.20
C GLN A 641 -17.89 12.47 36.94
N ILE A 642 -17.50 13.12 35.84
CA ILE A 642 -18.16 12.97 34.54
C ILE A 642 -18.13 11.49 34.13
N ASN A 643 -16.94 10.88 34.12
CA ASN A 643 -16.77 9.47 33.75
C ASN A 643 -17.57 8.51 34.64
N LEU A 644 -17.58 8.75 35.96
CA LEU A 644 -18.38 7.97 36.90
C LEU A 644 -19.88 8.09 36.63
N ALA A 645 -20.38 9.31 36.40
CA ALA A 645 -21.79 9.54 36.14
C ALA A 645 -22.25 8.88 34.83
N LEU A 646 -21.43 8.95 33.78
CA LEU A 646 -21.70 8.30 32.51
C LEU A 646 -21.66 6.78 32.63
N ALA A 647 -20.64 6.23 33.29
CA ALA A 647 -20.55 4.80 33.53
C ALA A 647 -21.78 4.29 34.33
N ALA A 648 -22.17 5.02 35.38
CA ALA A 648 -23.34 4.69 36.18
C ALA A 648 -24.63 4.75 35.36
N ASP A 649 -24.80 5.77 34.50
CA ASP A 649 -25.98 5.87 33.66
C ASP A 649 -26.00 4.80 32.54
N VAL A 650 -24.85 4.43 31.99
CA VAL A 650 -24.70 3.28 31.07
C VAL A 650 -25.13 1.99 31.76
N VAL A 651 -24.69 1.74 32.99
CA VAL A 651 -25.08 0.57 33.79
C VAL A 651 -26.59 0.60 34.08
N ALA A 652 -27.11 1.76 34.49
CA ALA A 652 -28.54 1.93 34.78
C ALA A 652 -29.40 1.80 33.51
N ALA A 653 -28.91 2.27 32.35
CA ALA A 653 -29.58 2.12 31.06
C ALA A 653 -29.61 0.64 30.64
N ASN A 654 -28.48 -0.08 30.73
CA ASN A 654 -28.45 -1.53 30.50
C ASN A 654 -29.44 -2.29 31.40
N SER A 655 -29.57 -1.89 32.67
CA SER A 655 -30.51 -2.50 33.62
C SER A 655 -31.98 -2.22 33.27
N ARG A 656 -32.28 -1.05 32.69
CA ARG A 656 -33.65 -0.60 32.33
C ARG A 656 -34.13 -1.13 30.98
N LEU A 657 -33.23 -1.51 30.08
CA LEU A 657 -33.53 -1.99 28.72
C LEU A 657 -33.99 -3.46 28.66
N GLY A 658 -34.76 -3.92 29.66
CA GLY A 658 -35.18 -5.31 29.90
C GLY A 658 -35.31 -6.18 28.64
N GLN A 659 -34.55 -7.28 28.59
CA GLN A 659 -34.47 -8.34 27.57
C GLN A 659 -34.32 -7.96 26.07
N ILE A 660 -34.44 -6.69 25.67
CA ILE A 660 -34.34 -6.25 24.25
C ILE A 660 -32.92 -5.72 23.92
N GLY A 661 -31.99 -5.68 24.88
CA GLY A 661 -30.65 -5.16 24.59
C GLY A 661 -29.64 -5.17 25.72
N TYR A 662 -29.61 -6.21 26.56
CA TYR A 662 -28.59 -6.32 27.60
C TYR A 662 -27.19 -6.38 26.96
N GLY A 663 -26.31 -5.43 27.29
CA GLY A 663 -24.92 -5.42 26.82
C GLY A 663 -24.65 -4.67 25.52
N ARG A 664 -25.66 -3.98 24.94
CA ARG A 664 -25.52 -3.13 23.74
C ARG A 664 -24.96 -1.73 24.04
N LEU A 665 -24.90 -1.34 25.30
CA LEU A 665 -24.29 -0.08 25.72
C LEU A 665 -23.09 -0.37 26.60
N THR A 666 -21.91 0.13 26.22
CA THR A 666 -20.66 -0.12 26.94
C THR A 666 -19.95 1.19 27.24
N PHE A 667 -19.41 1.29 28.45
CA PHE A 667 -18.50 2.36 28.83
C PHE A 667 -17.08 1.80 28.82
N ALA A 668 -16.25 2.27 27.88
CA ALA A 668 -14.88 1.81 27.68
C ALA A 668 -13.89 2.55 28.60
N GLY A 669 -14.24 2.75 29.88
CA GLY A 669 -13.48 3.57 30.85
C GLY A 669 -11.95 3.37 30.83
N ASP A 670 -11.22 4.36 31.34
CA ASP A 670 -9.74 4.45 31.41
C ASP A 670 -9.01 5.06 30.21
N ILE A 671 -9.76 5.60 29.25
CA ILE A 671 -9.19 6.42 28.16
C ILE A 671 -8.45 7.66 28.69
N LYS A 672 -8.90 8.20 29.83
CA LYS A 672 -8.27 9.33 30.52
C LYS A 672 -6.75 9.19 30.64
N ASN A 673 -6.26 8.00 31.03
CA ASN A 673 -4.82 7.76 31.21
C ASN A 673 -4.09 7.46 29.89
N ASN A 674 -4.81 7.01 28.88
CA ASN A 674 -4.26 6.61 27.59
C ASN A 674 -4.02 7.79 26.62
N PHE A 675 -4.59 8.95 26.93
CA PHE A 675 -4.23 10.24 26.34
C PHE A 675 -3.08 10.96 27.10
N ILE A 676 -2.71 10.48 28.30
CA ILE A 676 -1.73 11.14 29.19
C ILE A 676 -0.28 10.66 28.97
N GLY A 677 -0.03 9.66 28.12
CA GLY A 677 1.29 9.04 27.98
C GLY A 677 2.00 9.35 26.65
N HIS A 678 3.08 10.13 26.73
CA HIS A 678 4.15 10.19 25.71
C HIS A 678 4.54 8.76 25.30
N GLU A 679 4.59 8.45 23.99
CA GLU A 679 5.51 7.40 23.54
C GLU A 679 6.93 7.89 23.80
N ALA A 680 7.74 7.08 24.48
CA ALA A 680 9.13 7.39 24.77
C ALA A 680 9.90 7.73 23.49
N ALA A 681 10.76 8.74 23.57
CA ALA A 681 11.64 9.20 22.51
C ALA A 681 12.37 8.03 21.81
N GLY A 682 11.97 7.73 20.59
CA GLY A 682 12.64 6.74 19.73
C GLY A 682 12.56 7.04 18.23
N LYS A 683 11.61 7.88 17.78
CA LYS A 683 11.52 8.35 16.39
C LYS A 683 10.95 9.77 16.35
N GLN A 684 11.69 10.74 16.88
CA GLN A 684 11.42 12.14 16.56
C GLN A 684 12.10 12.45 15.23
N GLN A 685 11.32 12.62 14.15
CA GLN A 685 11.82 13.40 13.03
C GLN A 685 11.93 14.84 13.52
N ALA A 686 13.16 15.27 13.73
CA ALA A 686 13.50 16.58 14.29
C ALA A 686 13.16 17.77 13.37
N SER A 687 12.53 17.54 12.21
CA SER A 687 12.06 18.56 11.29
C SER A 687 10.64 19.07 11.58
N ASP A 688 9.81 18.30 12.30
CA ASP A 688 8.34 18.45 12.21
C ASP A 688 7.67 19.11 13.44
N ILE A 689 8.45 19.59 14.42
CA ILE A 689 7.92 20.21 15.66
C ILE A 689 8.52 21.59 15.93
N LYS A 690 8.74 22.40 14.87
CA LYS A 690 9.07 23.81 15.05
C LYS A 690 7.83 24.69 14.87
N GLY A 691 7.03 24.78 15.93
CA GLY A 691 6.11 25.92 16.12
C GLY A 691 4.61 25.62 16.13
N GLU A 692 4.18 24.34 16.16
CA GLU A 692 2.76 23.98 15.92
C GLU A 692 1.89 23.65 17.15
N CYS A 693 2.46 23.63 18.35
CA CYS A 693 1.71 23.60 19.60
C CYS A 693 2.40 24.59 20.55
N GLY A 694 1.67 25.55 21.12
CA GLY A 694 2.26 26.63 21.92
C GLY A 694 3.01 26.14 23.17
N TYR A 695 4.08 26.83 23.56
CA TYR A 695 4.81 26.61 24.81
C TYR A 695 4.59 27.78 25.79
N THR A 696 4.91 27.57 27.06
CA THR A 696 4.85 28.60 28.11
C THR A 696 6.18 29.34 28.24
N PHE A 697 6.15 30.64 28.57
CA PHE A 697 7.32 31.54 28.61
C PHE A 697 8.38 31.31 29.70
N LEU A 698 8.25 30.29 30.57
CA LEU A 698 9.27 30.09 31.61
C LEU A 698 10.56 29.52 30.99
N PRO A 699 11.74 30.03 31.39
CA PRO A 699 13.00 29.45 30.95
C PRO A 699 13.13 28.07 31.58
N VAL A 700 12.97 27.03 30.77
CA VAL A 700 13.41 25.68 31.13
C VAL A 700 14.94 25.72 31.05
N THR A 701 15.60 26.11 32.14
CA THR A 701 17.07 26.17 32.23
C THR A 701 17.72 24.79 32.35
N ASP A 702 16.93 23.72 32.27
CA ASP A 702 17.37 22.34 32.45
C ASP A 702 16.95 21.49 31.25
N SER A 703 17.92 21.18 30.39
CA SER A 703 17.77 20.31 29.22
C SER A 703 17.45 18.85 29.56
N THR A 704 17.37 18.49 30.84
CA THR A 704 17.00 17.14 31.30
C THR A 704 15.51 16.99 31.63
N GLN A 705 14.74 18.07 31.59
CA GLN A 705 13.29 18.02 31.84
C GLN A 705 12.55 17.72 30.53
N PRO A 706 11.86 16.57 30.41
CA PRO A 706 11.15 16.19 29.18
C PRO A 706 10.03 17.19 28.83
N THR A 707 9.72 17.32 27.55
CA THR A 707 8.67 18.16 26.93
C THR A 707 7.24 17.94 27.46
N SER A 708 7.06 17.11 28.50
CA SER A 708 5.81 16.79 29.19
C SER A 708 5.14 17.95 29.97
N TYR A 709 5.62 19.19 29.83
CA TYR A 709 5.30 20.29 30.76
C TYR A 709 4.36 21.39 30.22
N THR A 710 3.67 21.18 29.11
CA THR A 710 2.77 22.22 28.57
C THR A 710 1.46 21.61 28.06
N TRP A 711 0.34 21.90 28.73
CA TRP A 711 -0.99 21.61 28.16
C TRP A 711 -1.91 22.82 28.31
N VAL A 712 -1.80 23.78 27.39
CA VAL A 712 -2.95 24.40 26.69
C VAL A 712 -2.49 24.68 25.26
N GLN A 713 -2.86 23.80 24.34
CA GLN A 713 -3.83 24.11 23.29
C GLN A 713 -3.99 25.62 22.93
N TYR A 714 -3.24 26.34 22.05
CA TYR A 714 -2.89 26.14 20.62
C TYR A 714 -1.96 27.26 20.10
N PRO A 715 -1.11 27.13 19.02
CA PRO A 715 -1.48 26.86 17.59
C PRO A 715 -0.68 25.94 16.60
N SER A 716 -1.30 25.13 15.68
CA SER A 716 -1.21 25.30 14.19
C SER A 716 -2.45 24.79 13.32
N ASP A 717 -2.87 25.46 12.20
CA ASP A 717 -4.22 25.59 11.50
C ASP A 717 -5.28 26.75 11.79
N ASN A 718 -5.49 27.68 10.84
CA ASN A 718 -6.30 28.93 10.93
C ASN A 718 -7.80 28.76 11.25
N ASP A 719 -8.26 27.53 11.45
CA ASP A 719 -9.66 27.17 11.29
C ASP A 719 -10.13 26.10 12.31
N SER A 720 -9.42 25.96 13.44
CA SER A 720 -9.92 25.23 14.61
C SER A 720 -10.73 26.16 15.51
N TYR A 721 -11.98 25.80 15.78
CA TYR A 721 -12.99 26.69 16.36
C TYR A 721 -13.39 26.33 17.81
N SER A 722 -12.42 25.94 18.64
CA SER A 722 -12.58 26.07 20.09
C SER A 722 -12.61 27.57 20.44
N MET A 723 -13.82 28.13 20.53
CA MET A 723 -14.21 29.54 20.79
C MET A 723 -13.08 30.60 20.72
N PRO A 724 -12.81 31.19 19.53
CA PRO A 724 -11.72 32.16 19.30
C PRO A 724 -11.82 33.46 20.12
N SER A 725 -13.04 33.89 20.51
CA SER A 725 -13.24 35.17 21.20
C SER A 725 -12.72 35.18 22.64
N GLN A 726 -12.67 34.02 23.31
CA GLN A 726 -12.11 33.87 24.66
C GLN A 726 -10.58 33.67 24.64
N ALA A 727 -10.02 33.30 23.49
CA ALA A 727 -8.59 33.05 23.30
C ALA A 727 -7.73 34.33 23.32
N LYS A 728 -8.29 35.49 22.91
CA LYS A 728 -7.57 36.78 22.97
C LYS A 728 -7.09 37.14 24.38
N ALA A 729 -7.81 36.72 25.42
CA ALA A 729 -7.43 36.95 26.81
C ALA A 729 -6.23 36.10 27.25
N LEU A 730 -5.91 35.02 26.53
CA LEU A 730 -4.80 34.11 26.84
C LEU A 730 -3.51 34.40 26.05
N ALA A 731 -3.60 35.19 24.98
CA ALA A 731 -2.47 35.54 24.12
C ALA A 731 -1.20 36.04 24.84
N PRO A 732 -1.31 36.88 25.90
CA PRO A 732 -0.13 37.39 26.62
C PRO A 732 0.69 36.31 27.35
N TYR A 733 0.16 35.11 27.56
CA TYR A 733 0.80 34.03 28.33
C TYR A 733 1.40 32.92 27.48
N SER A 734 1.32 33.03 26.15
CA SER A 734 1.80 32.03 25.19
C SER A 734 2.96 32.55 24.35
N THR A 735 3.89 31.67 23.93
CA THR A 735 4.97 32.03 23.00
C THR A 735 4.49 32.47 21.61
N VAL A 736 3.18 32.45 21.34
CA VAL A 736 2.58 32.86 20.08
C VAL A 736 2.01 34.26 20.21
N THR A 737 2.73 35.23 19.66
CA THR A 737 2.45 36.67 19.79
C THR A 737 1.34 37.18 18.87
N ASP A 738 0.91 36.39 17.89
CA ASP A 738 -0.17 36.74 16.94
C ASP A 738 -1.37 35.80 17.14
N PRO A 739 -2.51 36.29 17.66
CA PRO A 739 -3.75 35.52 17.83
C PRO A 739 -4.27 34.85 16.54
N ASN A 740 -3.94 35.37 15.36
CA ASN A 740 -4.35 34.77 14.08
C ASN A 740 -3.45 33.61 13.65
N LYS A 741 -2.29 33.48 14.30
CA LYS A 741 -1.47 32.28 14.21
C LYS A 741 -1.93 31.21 15.18
N TRP A 742 -3.09 31.36 15.88
CA TRP A 742 -3.76 30.40 16.82
C TRP A 742 -4.60 29.33 16.12
N ARG A 743 -4.47 28.06 16.52
CA ARG A 743 -4.71 26.97 15.58
C ARG A 743 -4.70 25.50 16.17
N GLY A 744 -5.66 24.62 15.86
CA GLY A 744 -6.01 23.48 16.75
C GLY A 744 -5.68 22.01 16.43
N ASP A 745 -5.94 21.18 17.45
CA ASP A 745 -5.89 19.72 17.73
C ASP A 745 -4.51 19.01 17.87
N CYS A 746 -3.88 19.09 19.06
CA CYS A 746 -2.59 18.45 19.41
C CYS A 746 -2.71 17.26 20.41
N PHE A 747 -3.91 16.68 20.64
CA PHE A 747 -4.09 15.60 21.63
C PHE A 747 -4.17 14.22 21.00
N HIS A 748 -3.24 13.34 21.38
CA HIS A 748 -3.07 12.04 20.71
C HIS A 748 -3.36 10.92 21.71
N PRO A 749 -4.26 9.97 21.40
CA PRO A 749 -4.16 8.68 22.05
C PRO A 749 -2.89 8.01 21.51
N ASN A 750 -2.05 7.46 22.39
CA ASN A 750 -0.97 6.60 21.91
C ASN A 750 -1.57 5.29 21.34
N ARG A 751 -0.75 4.49 20.64
CA ARG A 751 -1.21 3.22 20.05
C ARG A 751 -1.87 2.30 21.08
N THR A 752 -1.41 2.34 22.33
CA THR A 752 -1.99 1.61 23.48
C THR A 752 -3.41 2.09 23.80
N GLY A 753 -3.66 3.39 23.75
CA GLY A 753 -4.98 3.98 23.97
C GLY A 753 -6.00 3.57 22.94
N SER A 754 -5.67 3.71 21.66
CA SER A 754 -6.52 3.26 20.56
C SER A 754 -6.77 1.74 20.64
N TYR A 755 -5.78 0.96 21.10
CA TYR A 755 -5.91 -0.48 21.33
C TYR A 755 -6.88 -0.84 22.48
N GLN A 756 -6.84 -0.14 23.62
CA GLN A 756 -7.75 -0.39 24.74
C GLN A 756 -9.21 -0.14 24.37
N ILE A 757 -9.46 0.86 23.52
CA ILE A 757 -10.80 1.13 23.04
C ILE A 757 -11.26 0.03 22.08
N ALA A 758 -10.39 -0.44 21.19
CA ALA A 758 -10.67 -1.59 20.35
C ALA A 758 -10.98 -2.87 21.16
N LEU A 759 -10.30 -3.10 22.30
CA LEU A 759 -10.65 -4.20 23.21
C LEU A 759 -12.06 -4.07 23.79
N SER A 760 -12.48 -2.85 24.12
CA SER A 760 -13.84 -2.59 24.60
C SER A 760 -14.88 -2.77 23.49
N VAL A 761 -14.52 -2.42 22.26
CA VAL A 761 -15.32 -2.65 21.05
C VAL A 761 -15.47 -4.13 20.76
N ASP A 762 -14.41 -4.93 20.84
CA ASP A 762 -14.48 -6.38 20.68
C ASP A 762 -15.45 -7.02 21.67
N LYS A 763 -15.39 -6.61 22.94
CA LYS A 763 -16.31 -7.09 23.97
C LYS A 763 -17.75 -6.71 23.67
N ALA A 764 -18.00 -5.51 23.12
CA ALA A 764 -19.33 -5.07 22.73
C ALA A 764 -19.84 -5.83 21.49
N ALA A 765 -19.02 -5.99 20.46
CA ALA A 765 -19.36 -6.66 19.22
C ALA A 765 -19.60 -8.18 19.39
N LEU A 766 -18.83 -8.84 20.26
CA LEU A 766 -19.05 -10.25 20.64
C LEU A 766 -20.37 -10.48 21.41
N ARG A 767 -20.95 -9.45 22.02
CA ARG A 767 -22.25 -9.53 22.72
C ARG A 767 -23.44 -9.37 21.77
N VAL A 768 -23.23 -8.83 20.57
CA VAL A 768 -24.27 -8.72 19.51
C VAL A 768 -24.48 -10.06 18.79
N ASN A 769 -23.46 -10.93 18.76
CA ASN A 769 -23.51 -12.24 18.12
C ASN A 769 -24.00 -13.39 19.04
N ARG A 770 -24.63 -13.08 20.18
CA ARG A 770 -25.24 -14.08 21.08
C ARG A 770 -26.75 -13.92 21.18
#